data_AF-A0A2N2QTP4-F1
#
_entry.id   AF-A0A2N2QTP4-F1
#
_cell.length_a   1.000
_cell.length_b   1.000
_cell.length_c   1.000
_cell.angle_alpha   90.00
_cell.angle_beta   90.00
_cell.angle_gamma   90.00
#
_symmetry.space_group_name_H-M   'P 1'
#
loop_
_entity.id
_entity.type
_entity.pdbx_description
1 polymer ?
#
loop_
_entity_poly.entity_id
_entity_poly.type
_entity_poly.pdbx_seq_one_letter_code
_entity_poly.pdbx_strand_id
1 'polypeptide(L)'
;MFSASVGPPLLLGPAFAKAVDHLTARSGLSPLARHCRAFFCPVAAHRFAYNIRLSALPAAPPAGAIPMIASRLALPRIVAACLLILCSLGAQPALGETRELRVGIYANPPKLMLDPAGQPSGILGELLGEIARQEGWTLVAVPCRWQECLSALGEGSIDLLPDVAHTDERARTLAFHKTPALHDWSSIYNRREAPIVSYTDLAGKRLAVLEGSIQQAYLGELLTGFGIHTELVPVASLQAAFEQVAAGTVDGAVANRFYGDTNAATFQLHQSTLMFQPARLYYATRKAANSEVQDIIDGYLERWQAEADSPYFRIVGRWIAAPAPSVVPREVWLAIGGLGLLLLLALAGNTLLRRRVAEKTEALASGRQALVHSEARYRALFDNQHTPMLIIDPVDTQVLEVNPAACSFYGWPAETLCTMTLRDLAALPATATADDSDIGQLFSRQRMADGREREIEAFWGPIRIDERELLFAIVHDISARKSAEAQLRKLSQVVEQSPASIVITDLAGNIEYVNSAFEQATGYAQSEVIGQNPRVLQSGNTKAAVYHELWLTLGRGETWKGEFENRRKDGSEYTELAIVAPVRREDGEISHFVAVKQDITEQKRLRAEVENQRLSLEVQVRQRTTELHLAMDQAEAANQAKSAFLANMSHEIRTPMNAILGITHLLARENPTPQQAVRLGKVNAAAQHLMSVLNDILDLSKIEAGRLQIEHTDFRLADVLDHVAGLINESAVAKGLRVDVAPGNVPISLHGDPTRLRQALLNYASNAVKFTEQGCIQLSADLLTEGNGSLLVRFAVQDTGIGIAHETIPQLFKAFEQADPSTTRRYGGTGLGLAITRRLAELMGGETGVDSEPGVGSCFWFTARLQRGKSSVTDSEPVDPRATVIKQRPQPAPAPAGDEQVLAALRRLPDLDVDAGLHVVRNKLGQYLHLLSMFSELHGNDIDRVRGALASGDRENARIVAHSLKGVAGNIGAGDLRQGAARLEAAIKEGQLESQLEPTLGAVEQQLQALLQGLAKALPKPEQSPAEIDWPLLRQLLNELEELLRMADLEAYRRGTEQAGKLRAALGPVGDRLVGEIEAFAFPEALETIIEARRTFPTLANPRPAPASGAVNSAQSLGGT
;
A
#
# COMPACT_ATOMS: atom_id res chain seq x y z
N MET A 1 54.41 -19.85 -44.20
CA MET A 1 55.88 -19.81 -44.33
C MET A 1 56.44 -18.96 -43.20
N PHE A 2 57.48 -19.45 -42.51
CA PHE A 2 58.38 -18.79 -41.54
C PHE A 2 57.78 -17.88 -40.43
N SER A 3 58.04 -18.03 -39.13
CA SER A 3 59.24 -18.40 -38.35
C SER A 3 60.32 -17.32 -38.20
N ALA A 4 60.28 -16.67 -37.03
CA ALA A 4 61.40 -16.32 -36.13
C ALA A 4 62.57 -15.38 -36.53
N SER A 5 62.94 -14.55 -35.53
CA SER A 5 64.26 -13.93 -35.22
C SER A 5 64.85 -12.93 -36.26
N VAL A 6 65.79 -12.01 -35.96
CA VAL A 6 66.90 -11.97 -34.97
C VAL A 6 67.26 -10.53 -34.52
N GLY A 7 67.43 -10.33 -33.20
CA GLY A 7 68.65 -9.79 -32.55
C GLY A 7 69.00 -8.26 -32.48
N PRO A 8 69.89 -7.84 -31.53
CA PRO A 8 70.26 -6.44 -31.20
C PRO A 8 71.77 -6.13 -31.50
N PRO A 9 72.49 -5.08 -30.98
CA PRO A 9 72.85 -4.93 -29.54
C PRO A 9 73.27 -3.52 -28.94
N LEU A 10 73.34 -3.44 -27.58
CA LEU A 10 74.45 -2.93 -26.72
C LEU A 10 74.67 -1.43 -26.23
N LEU A 11 75.11 -1.33 -24.93
CA LEU A 11 75.85 -0.27 -24.16
C LEU A 11 75.05 0.93 -23.54
N LEU A 12 75.28 1.48 -22.32
CA LEU A 12 76.27 1.27 -21.21
C LEU A 12 75.74 1.75 -19.79
N GLY A 13 76.44 1.41 -18.68
CA GLY A 13 76.13 1.74 -17.25
C GLY A 13 76.68 3.09 -16.73
N PRO A 14 76.83 3.41 -15.40
CA PRO A 14 77.22 2.58 -14.20
C PRO A 14 76.23 2.64 -12.98
N ALA A 15 76.24 1.88 -11.85
CA ALA A 15 77.22 1.20 -10.94
C ALA A 15 77.78 2.10 -9.77
N PHE A 16 78.00 1.70 -8.49
CA PHE A 16 78.05 0.40 -7.77
C PHE A 16 78.10 0.52 -6.19
N ALA A 17 78.06 -0.63 -5.45
CA ALA A 17 78.51 -0.91 -4.03
C ALA A 17 77.59 -0.58 -2.79
N LYS A 18 77.56 -1.29 -1.63
CA LYS A 18 78.05 -2.61 -1.06
C LYS A 18 77.31 -2.86 0.31
N ALA A 19 76.92 -4.06 0.81
CA ALA A 19 77.64 -5.26 1.32
C ALA A 19 78.39 -5.06 2.69
N VAL A 20 78.41 -5.95 3.72
CA VAL A 20 77.86 -7.34 3.94
C VAL A 20 77.91 -7.80 5.46
N ASP A 21 77.26 -8.92 5.84
CA ASP A 21 77.36 -9.82 7.05
C ASP A 21 77.57 -9.34 8.52
N HIS A 22 76.77 -9.88 9.49
CA HIS A 22 77.25 -10.70 10.65
C HIS A 22 76.17 -11.20 11.66
N LEU A 23 76.18 -12.53 11.90
CA LEU A 23 75.93 -13.33 13.13
C LEU A 23 75.12 -12.83 14.38
N THR A 24 74.05 -13.60 14.67
CA THR A 24 73.58 -14.14 16.00
C THR A 24 72.86 -13.33 17.11
N ALA A 25 71.86 -14.03 17.68
CA ALA A 25 71.13 -13.84 18.95
C ALA A 25 70.10 -12.68 19.05
N ARG A 26 68.83 -12.91 19.44
CA ARG A 26 68.14 -14.14 19.90
C ARG A 26 66.62 -14.06 19.60
N SER A 27 66.05 -15.15 19.09
CA SER A 27 64.65 -15.64 19.23
C SER A 27 63.51 -14.64 19.55
N GLY A 28 62.43 -14.54 18.75
CA GLY A 28 62.16 -15.25 17.50
C GLY A 28 60.72 -15.14 16.97
N LEU A 29 60.51 -15.73 15.79
CA LEU A 29 59.24 -16.07 15.14
C LEU A 29 58.36 -14.92 14.60
N SER A 30 58.78 -14.47 13.41
CA SER A 30 57.94 -14.19 12.22
C SER A 30 57.21 -15.49 11.73
N PRO A 31 56.42 -15.54 10.61
CA PRO A 31 56.39 -14.59 9.48
C PRO A 31 55.08 -14.35 8.66
N LEU A 32 55.12 -13.22 7.91
CA LEU A 32 54.62 -12.94 6.54
C LEU A 32 53.16 -13.19 6.06
N ALA A 33 52.66 -12.12 5.37
CA ALA A 33 51.98 -12.11 4.05
C ALA A 33 50.52 -12.64 3.92
N ARG A 34 49.66 -12.13 3.01
CA ARG A 34 49.59 -10.89 2.18
C ARG A 34 48.15 -10.73 1.63
N HIS A 35 47.68 -9.49 1.44
CA HIS A 35 46.68 -9.03 0.44
C HIS A 35 45.19 -9.48 0.48
N CYS A 36 44.31 -8.45 0.49
CA CYS A 36 43.05 -8.28 -0.27
C CYS A 36 41.75 -9.08 0.00
N ARG A 37 40.65 -8.31 -0.01
CA ARG A 37 39.22 -8.63 -0.29
C ARG A 37 38.37 -9.41 0.74
N ALA A 38 37.49 -8.64 1.38
CA ALA A 38 36.02 -8.71 1.25
C ALA A 38 35.20 -9.94 1.72
N PHE A 39 34.27 -9.64 2.63
CA PHE A 39 32.90 -10.17 2.78
C PHE A 39 32.63 -11.50 3.55
N PHE A 40 31.48 -11.45 4.24
CA PHE A 40 30.72 -12.48 4.99
C PHE A 40 31.14 -12.90 6.42
N CYS A 41 30.08 -13.04 7.24
CA CYS A 41 29.99 -13.54 8.62
C CYS A 41 30.28 -15.07 8.72
N PRO A 42 30.36 -15.74 9.91
CA PRO A 42 29.58 -15.46 11.12
C PRO A 42 30.22 -15.68 12.53
N VAL A 43 29.57 -15.06 13.54
CA VAL A 43 29.28 -15.56 14.91
C VAL A 43 30.41 -15.83 15.95
N ALA A 44 30.12 -15.33 17.18
CA ALA A 44 30.53 -15.76 18.52
C ALA A 44 31.82 -15.22 19.22
N ALA A 45 31.52 -14.60 20.38
CA ALA A 45 32.19 -14.75 21.70
C ALA A 45 33.20 -13.69 22.22
N HIS A 46 32.79 -13.14 23.37
CA HIS A 46 33.57 -12.65 24.53
C HIS A 46 34.23 -11.25 24.59
N ARG A 47 33.66 -10.48 25.55
CA ARG A 47 34.31 -9.84 26.73
C ARG A 47 34.77 -8.37 26.71
N PHE A 48 34.34 -7.71 27.81
CA PHE A 48 34.98 -6.67 28.62
C PHE A 48 34.93 -5.16 28.26
N ALA A 49 34.34 -4.42 29.23
CA ALA A 49 34.69 -3.06 29.68
C ALA A 49 34.35 -1.86 28.75
N TYR A 50 34.27 -0.60 29.21
CA TYR A 50 34.70 0.00 30.50
C TYR A 50 33.94 1.34 30.79
N ASN A 51 33.92 1.74 32.06
CA ASN A 51 33.89 3.12 32.59
C ASN A 51 32.66 4.03 32.40
N ILE A 52 31.89 4.15 33.47
CA ILE A 52 31.21 5.40 33.87
C ILE A 52 32.16 6.19 34.78
N ARG A 53 32.25 7.52 34.61
CA ARG A 53 32.88 8.43 35.59
C ARG A 53 31.96 9.62 35.92
N LEU A 54 31.54 9.62 37.18
CA LEU A 54 31.68 10.71 38.16
C LEU A 54 31.06 12.09 37.85
N SER A 55 29.95 12.37 38.54
CA SER A 55 29.59 13.68 39.07
C SER A 55 29.69 13.65 40.61
N ALA A 56 30.20 14.73 41.21
CA ALA A 56 30.51 14.80 42.65
C ALA A 56 29.51 15.67 43.43
N LEU A 57 29.51 15.46 44.76
CA LEU A 57 28.67 16.10 45.78
C LEU A 57 28.94 17.62 45.95
N PRO A 58 28.06 18.29 46.70
CA PRO A 58 28.53 19.08 47.85
C PRO A 58 28.00 18.55 49.20
N ALA A 59 28.66 18.98 50.28
CA ALA A 59 28.57 18.36 51.62
C ALA A 59 27.67 19.13 52.63
N ALA A 60 27.39 18.47 53.77
CA ALA A 60 26.76 19.06 54.95
C ALA A 60 27.81 19.48 56.02
N PRO A 61 27.49 20.41 56.94
CA PRO A 61 28.42 20.94 57.95
C PRO A 61 28.56 20.04 59.22
N PRO A 62 29.55 20.30 60.10
CA PRO A 62 30.01 19.30 61.08
C PRO A 62 29.65 19.53 62.56
N ALA A 63 29.67 18.42 63.31
CA ALA A 63 30.14 18.20 64.70
C ALA A 63 29.65 19.09 65.88
N GLY A 64 29.14 18.41 66.94
CA GLY A 64 28.97 19.01 68.27
C GLY A 64 28.64 18.03 69.41
N ALA A 65 29.54 17.98 70.41
CA ALA A 65 29.34 17.55 71.81
C ALA A 65 29.23 16.05 72.23
N ILE A 66 29.62 15.84 73.49
CA ILE A 66 30.03 14.65 74.29
C ILE A 66 29.63 15.00 75.76
N PRO A 67 29.44 14.13 76.80
CA PRO A 67 29.22 12.67 76.92
C PRO A 67 28.04 12.25 77.88
N MET A 68 27.91 10.93 78.14
CA MET A 68 27.62 10.29 79.45
C MET A 68 26.30 10.54 80.24
N ILE A 69 25.46 9.50 80.37
CA ILE A 69 25.13 8.74 81.62
C ILE A 69 23.76 8.01 81.54
N ALA A 70 23.80 6.72 81.91
CA ALA A 70 22.74 5.85 82.45
C ALA A 70 21.31 5.80 81.83
N SER A 71 21.03 4.58 81.33
CA SER A 71 19.87 3.75 81.68
C SER A 71 18.62 3.74 80.77
N ARG A 72 18.08 2.50 80.67
CA ARG A 72 16.71 2.08 80.36
C ARG A 72 16.23 2.00 78.89
N LEU A 73 15.87 0.75 78.55
CA LEU A 73 14.89 0.26 77.56
C LEU A 73 15.25 0.17 76.05
N ALA A 74 14.62 -0.83 75.43
CA ALA A 74 14.39 -1.04 73.99
C ALA A 74 15.55 -1.52 73.08
N LEU A 75 16.03 -2.75 73.32
CA LEU A 75 16.19 -3.70 72.21
C LEU A 75 14.78 -4.24 71.89
N PRO A 76 14.16 -3.92 70.72
CA PRO A 76 14.19 -4.87 69.61
C PRO A 76 13.97 -4.24 68.21
N ARG A 77 15.03 -3.96 67.45
CA ARG A 77 14.92 -3.82 65.96
C ARG A 77 16.04 -4.50 65.16
N ILE A 78 17.22 -4.70 65.76
CA ILE A 78 18.35 -5.36 65.07
C ILE A 78 18.18 -6.90 65.04
N VAL A 79 17.57 -7.50 66.07
CA VAL A 79 17.31 -8.96 66.10
C VAL A 79 16.32 -9.40 65.00
N ALA A 80 15.35 -8.56 64.64
CA ALA A 80 14.41 -8.85 63.55
C ALA A 80 15.10 -8.82 62.17
N ALA A 81 16.01 -7.86 61.94
CA ALA A 81 16.78 -7.78 60.68
C ALA A 81 17.77 -8.95 60.54
N CYS A 82 18.46 -9.33 61.61
CA CYS A 82 19.40 -10.46 61.56
C CYS A 82 18.69 -11.82 61.44
N LEU A 83 17.51 -12.02 62.04
CA LEU A 83 16.72 -13.24 61.82
C LEU A 83 16.15 -13.35 60.40
N LEU A 84 15.74 -12.23 59.78
CA LEU A 84 15.31 -12.26 58.38
C LEU A 84 16.45 -12.61 57.40
N ILE A 85 17.68 -12.16 57.68
CA ILE A 85 18.84 -12.48 56.83
C ILE A 85 19.37 -13.92 57.09
N LEU A 86 19.33 -14.40 58.33
CA LEU A 86 19.71 -15.80 58.64
C LEU A 86 18.64 -16.84 58.25
N CYS A 87 17.37 -16.47 58.16
CA CYS A 87 16.35 -17.33 57.52
C CYS A 87 16.49 -17.40 55.99
N SER A 88 17.09 -16.40 55.33
CA SER A 88 17.39 -16.46 53.88
C SER A 88 18.64 -17.27 53.50
N LEU A 89 19.39 -17.79 54.49
CA LEU A 89 20.52 -18.70 54.28
C LEU A 89 20.22 -20.15 54.75
N GLY A 90 18.99 -20.41 55.20
CA GLY A 90 18.50 -21.75 55.59
C GLY A 90 17.58 -22.39 54.54
N ALA A 91 17.16 -21.65 53.52
CA ALA A 91 16.57 -22.24 52.33
C ALA A 91 17.70 -22.73 51.42
N GLN A 92 18.07 -24.01 51.56
CA GLN A 92 18.38 -24.74 50.33
C GLN A 92 17.21 -24.52 49.36
N PRO A 93 17.42 -24.33 48.06
CA PRO A 93 16.35 -24.72 47.15
C PRO A 93 16.05 -26.17 47.54
N ALA A 94 14.80 -26.46 47.91
CA ALA A 94 14.38 -27.85 47.87
C ALA A 94 14.79 -28.33 46.48
N LEU A 95 15.48 -29.46 46.41
CA LEU A 95 15.56 -30.25 45.20
C LEU A 95 14.14 -30.76 44.93
N GLY A 96 13.25 -29.83 44.56
CA GLY A 96 12.00 -30.13 43.91
C GLY A 96 12.42 -30.86 42.65
N GLU A 97 12.03 -32.12 42.59
CA GLU A 97 12.44 -33.05 41.55
C GLU A 97 12.18 -32.37 40.20
N THR A 98 13.25 -32.00 39.48
CA THR A 98 13.12 -31.37 38.16
C THR A 98 12.37 -32.36 37.29
N ARG A 99 11.11 -32.04 36.98
CA ARG A 99 10.19 -32.98 36.34
C ARG A 99 10.78 -33.40 34.99
N GLU A 100 11.27 -34.63 34.93
CA GLU A 100 11.72 -35.22 33.69
C GLU A 100 10.49 -35.64 32.88
N LEU A 101 10.41 -35.21 31.63
CA LEU A 101 9.36 -35.59 30.69
C LEU A 101 10.00 -36.23 29.47
N ARG A 102 9.73 -37.52 29.26
CA ARG A 102 10.16 -38.25 28.06
C ARG A 102 9.20 -37.87 26.92
N VAL A 103 9.69 -37.08 25.97
CA VAL A 103 8.89 -36.55 24.85
C VAL A 103 9.17 -37.39 23.61
N GLY A 104 8.15 -38.02 23.03
CA GLY A 104 8.30 -38.72 21.75
C GLY A 104 8.51 -37.74 20.61
N ILE A 105 9.58 -37.93 19.82
CA ILE A 105 9.92 -37.07 18.68
C ILE A 105 10.05 -37.93 17.42
N TYR A 106 9.15 -37.69 16.45
CA TYR A 106 9.27 -38.20 15.09
C TYR A 106 9.55 -37.06 14.11
N ALA A 107 10.15 -37.38 12.96
CA ALA A 107 10.54 -36.38 11.98
C ALA A 107 9.33 -35.88 11.17
N ASN A 108 8.84 -34.67 11.48
CA ASN A 108 7.82 -33.94 10.73
C ASN A 108 8.16 -32.43 10.64
N PRO A 109 9.31 -32.04 10.04
CA PRO A 109 9.70 -30.64 9.92
C PRO A 109 8.72 -29.86 9.03
N PRO A 110 8.36 -28.61 9.36
CA PRO A 110 8.84 -27.79 10.47
C PRO A 110 8.05 -27.94 11.78
N LYS A 111 7.03 -28.81 11.86
CA LYS A 111 6.18 -28.93 13.05
C LYS A 111 6.89 -29.56 14.24
N LEU A 112 7.61 -30.66 14.01
CA LEU A 112 8.33 -31.40 15.04
C LEU A 112 9.59 -32.06 14.46
N MET A 113 10.73 -31.84 15.11
CA MET A 113 12.02 -32.45 14.74
C MET A 113 12.99 -32.41 15.93
N LEU A 114 14.21 -32.92 15.73
CA LEU A 114 15.33 -32.71 16.65
C LEU A 114 16.25 -31.61 16.10
N ASP A 115 16.81 -30.79 16.99
CA ASP A 115 17.91 -29.88 16.65
C ASP A 115 19.27 -30.61 16.61
N PRO A 116 20.37 -29.95 16.20
CA PRO A 116 21.71 -30.54 16.23
C PRO A 116 22.24 -30.92 17.63
N ALA A 117 21.60 -30.46 18.71
CA ALA A 117 21.92 -30.82 20.08
C ALA A 117 21.06 -32.00 20.61
N GLY A 118 20.16 -32.54 19.79
CA GLY A 118 19.26 -33.64 20.15
C GLY A 118 18.03 -33.21 20.97
N GLN A 119 17.70 -31.92 20.99
CA GLN A 119 16.55 -31.37 21.72
C GLN A 119 15.30 -31.25 20.84
N PRO A 120 14.08 -31.26 21.43
CA PRO A 120 12.83 -31.02 20.70
C PRO A 120 12.86 -29.66 19.99
N SER A 121 12.57 -29.66 18.69
CA SER A 121 12.65 -28.50 17.81
C SER A 121 11.53 -28.52 16.76
N GLY A 122 11.48 -27.49 15.91
CA GLY A 122 10.29 -27.15 15.13
C GLY A 122 9.22 -26.47 15.98
N ILE A 123 8.09 -26.10 15.38
CA ILE A 123 7.03 -25.29 16.01
C ILE A 123 6.59 -25.88 17.36
N LEU A 124 6.17 -27.14 17.38
CA LEU A 124 5.64 -27.79 18.59
C LEU A 124 6.74 -28.18 19.58
N GLY A 125 7.97 -28.40 19.09
CA GLY A 125 9.14 -28.65 19.93
C GLY A 125 9.60 -27.39 20.69
N GLU A 126 9.76 -26.26 19.99
CA GLU A 126 10.14 -24.98 20.60
C GLU A 126 9.06 -24.42 21.55
N LEU A 127 7.77 -24.56 21.21
CA LEU A 127 6.67 -24.19 22.10
C LEU A 127 6.74 -24.96 23.44
N LEU A 128 6.94 -26.28 23.37
CA LEU A 128 7.08 -27.12 24.54
C LEU A 128 8.36 -26.82 25.32
N GLY A 129 9.47 -26.55 24.62
CA GLY A 129 10.74 -26.13 25.23
C GLY A 129 10.61 -24.82 26.00
N GLU A 130 9.85 -23.85 25.49
CA GLU A 130 9.59 -22.59 26.20
C GLU A 130 8.69 -22.77 27.43
N ILE A 131 7.68 -23.65 27.37
CA ILE A 131 6.87 -24.04 28.55
C ILE A 131 7.78 -24.71 29.60
N ALA A 132 8.56 -25.71 29.18
CA ALA A 132 9.50 -26.42 30.06
C ALA A 132 10.52 -25.48 30.72
N ARG A 133 11.00 -24.46 30.00
CA ARG A 133 11.92 -23.43 30.51
C ARG A 133 11.27 -22.54 31.59
N GLN A 134 9.97 -22.29 31.52
CA GLN A 134 9.25 -21.49 32.51
C GLN A 134 8.83 -22.31 33.73
N GLU A 135 8.51 -23.60 33.53
CA GLU A 135 8.08 -24.54 34.59
C GLU A 135 9.22 -25.35 35.23
N GLY A 136 10.46 -25.22 34.74
CA GLY A 136 11.62 -25.95 35.25
C GLY A 136 11.63 -27.45 34.92
N TRP A 137 10.98 -27.86 33.82
CA TRP A 137 10.96 -29.24 33.36
C TRP A 137 12.23 -29.60 32.56
N THR A 138 12.67 -30.85 32.69
CA THR A 138 13.75 -31.42 31.87
C THR A 138 13.12 -32.25 30.75
N LEU A 139 13.20 -31.80 29.50
CA LEU A 139 12.71 -32.55 28.36
C LEU A 139 13.76 -33.59 27.91
N VAL A 140 13.37 -34.86 27.90
CA VAL A 140 14.18 -35.95 27.37
C VAL A 140 13.56 -36.40 26.05
N ALA A 141 14.17 -36.00 24.93
CA ALA A 141 13.71 -36.40 23.61
C ALA A 141 13.93 -37.91 23.41
N VAL A 142 12.87 -38.61 23.01
CA VAL A 142 12.88 -40.03 22.64
C VAL A 142 12.60 -40.11 21.13
N PRO A 143 13.62 -40.31 20.29
CA PRO A 143 13.43 -40.42 18.84
C PRO A 143 12.70 -41.72 18.49
N CYS A 144 11.59 -41.62 17.76
CA CYS A 144 10.76 -42.76 17.35
C CYS A 144 10.08 -42.51 16.00
N ARG A 145 9.63 -43.56 15.31
CA ARG A 145 8.69 -43.42 14.19
C ARG A 145 7.28 -43.17 14.72
N TRP A 146 6.40 -42.57 13.92
CA TRP A 146 5.03 -42.22 14.31
C TRP A 146 4.29 -43.32 15.08
N GLN A 147 4.22 -44.53 14.51
CA GLN A 147 3.54 -45.67 15.14
C GLN A 147 4.25 -46.16 16.41
N GLU A 148 5.58 -46.12 16.43
CA GLU A 148 6.39 -46.47 17.61
C GLU A 148 6.14 -45.47 18.74
N CYS A 149 6.04 -44.17 18.45
CA CYS A 149 5.71 -43.13 19.42
C CYS A 149 4.30 -43.31 20.00
N LEU A 150 3.30 -43.64 19.17
CA LEU A 150 1.93 -43.91 19.63
C LEU A 150 1.86 -45.11 20.57
N SER A 151 2.51 -46.22 20.21
CA SER A 151 2.61 -47.40 21.09
C SER A 151 3.36 -47.07 22.37
N ALA A 152 4.50 -46.38 22.28
CA ALA A 152 5.30 -45.95 23.44
C ALA A 152 4.52 -45.05 24.42
N LEU A 153 3.60 -44.22 23.93
CA LEU A 153 2.74 -43.40 24.78
C LEU A 153 1.68 -44.24 25.50
N GLY A 154 1.09 -45.22 24.81
CA GLY A 154 0.17 -46.19 25.43
C GLY A 154 0.87 -47.03 26.49
N GLU A 155 2.04 -47.56 26.17
CA GLU A 155 2.91 -48.38 27.03
C GLU A 155 3.62 -47.58 28.14
N GLY A 156 3.72 -46.25 28.00
CA GLY A 156 4.27 -45.34 29.01
C GLY A 156 5.80 -45.31 29.06
N SER A 157 6.45 -45.72 27.98
CA SER A 157 7.88 -45.50 27.76
C SER A 157 8.17 -44.04 27.35
N ILE A 158 7.15 -43.29 26.89
CA ILE A 158 7.15 -41.83 26.83
C ILE A 158 5.98 -41.23 27.63
N ASP A 159 6.13 -39.97 28.07
CA ASP A 159 5.21 -39.26 28.96
C ASP A 159 4.29 -38.27 28.21
N LEU A 160 4.77 -37.77 27.07
CA LEU A 160 4.12 -36.76 26.22
C LEU A 160 4.45 -37.00 24.74
N LEU A 161 3.48 -36.81 23.85
CA LEU A 161 3.68 -36.85 22.39
C LEU A 161 3.09 -35.58 21.74
N PRO A 162 3.90 -34.70 21.14
CA PRO A 162 3.43 -33.59 20.31
C PRO A 162 2.84 -34.05 18.97
N ASP A 163 2.18 -33.13 18.26
CA ASP A 163 1.66 -33.30 16.88
C ASP A 163 0.54 -34.37 16.75
N VAL A 164 -0.23 -34.61 17.83
CA VAL A 164 -1.29 -35.62 17.82
C VAL A 164 -2.66 -34.99 17.56
N ALA A 165 -3.29 -35.41 16.46
CA ALA A 165 -4.69 -35.07 16.17
C ALA A 165 -5.68 -35.89 17.02
N HIS A 166 -6.67 -35.22 17.59
CA HIS A 166 -7.75 -35.82 18.38
C HIS A 166 -8.70 -36.67 17.51
N THR A 167 -9.00 -37.90 17.94
CA THR A 167 -10.09 -38.74 17.40
C THR A 167 -10.81 -39.47 18.53
N ASP A 168 -12.07 -39.84 18.33
CA ASP A 168 -12.86 -40.60 19.31
C ASP A 168 -12.27 -41.98 19.63
N GLU A 169 -11.50 -42.55 18.70
CA GLU A 169 -10.73 -43.77 18.93
C GLU A 169 -9.55 -43.52 19.86
N ARG A 170 -8.72 -42.50 19.57
CA ARG A 170 -7.54 -42.14 20.38
C ARG A 170 -7.93 -41.65 21.76
N ALA A 171 -9.04 -40.92 21.90
CA ALA A 171 -9.59 -40.46 23.17
C ALA A 171 -10.04 -41.62 24.09
N ARG A 172 -10.13 -42.86 23.60
CA ARG A 172 -10.37 -44.04 24.46
C ARG A 172 -9.15 -44.37 25.32
N THR A 173 -7.93 -44.22 24.79
CA THR A 173 -6.66 -44.66 25.41
C THR A 173 -5.70 -43.52 25.78
N LEU A 174 -5.82 -42.36 25.13
CA LEU A 174 -5.03 -41.16 25.38
C LEU A 174 -5.86 -40.07 26.07
N ALA A 175 -5.17 -39.08 26.63
CA ALA A 175 -5.75 -37.82 27.09
C ALA A 175 -5.17 -36.64 26.29
N PHE A 176 -5.99 -35.61 26.14
CA PHE A 176 -5.72 -34.43 25.34
C PHE A 176 -6.08 -33.19 26.17
N HIS A 177 -5.19 -32.21 26.17
CA HIS A 177 -5.48 -30.87 26.67
C HIS A 177 -6.51 -30.15 25.75
N LYS A 178 -7.16 -29.10 26.24
CA LYS A 178 -8.37 -28.50 25.63
C LYS A 178 -8.05 -27.55 24.48
N THR A 179 -7.02 -26.73 24.64
CA THR A 179 -6.70 -25.61 23.76
C THR A 179 -5.68 -26.07 22.71
N PRO A 180 -6.06 -26.18 21.42
CA PRO A 180 -5.20 -26.79 20.40
C PRO A 180 -3.89 -26.02 20.21
N ALA A 181 -2.78 -26.75 20.17
CA ALA A 181 -1.44 -26.19 20.02
C ALA A 181 -1.14 -25.70 18.59
N LEU A 182 -1.71 -26.34 17.58
CA LEU A 182 -1.59 -25.92 16.18
C LEU A 182 -2.81 -26.39 15.37
N HIS A 183 -3.15 -25.64 14.31
CA HIS A 183 -4.16 -26.03 13.32
C HIS A 183 -3.48 -26.33 11.99
N ASP A 184 -3.88 -27.43 11.35
CA ASP A 184 -3.21 -27.97 10.17
C ASP A 184 -4.22 -28.56 9.18
N TRP A 185 -3.86 -28.60 7.91
CA TRP A 185 -4.69 -29.14 6.83
C TRP A 185 -3.87 -30.15 6.03
N SER A 186 -4.52 -31.21 5.56
CA SER A 186 -3.88 -32.23 4.73
C SER A 186 -4.11 -31.94 3.25
N SER A 187 -3.13 -32.27 2.43
CA SER A 187 -3.18 -32.04 0.98
C SER A 187 -2.48 -33.17 0.25
N ILE A 188 -2.87 -33.41 -1.00
CA ILE A 188 -2.14 -34.31 -1.91
C ILE A 188 -1.03 -33.52 -2.61
N TYR A 189 0.14 -34.14 -2.77
CA TYR A 189 1.30 -33.61 -3.50
C TYR A 189 1.71 -34.58 -4.61
N ASN A 190 1.80 -34.09 -5.84
CA ASN A 190 1.92 -34.91 -7.05
C ASN A 190 2.89 -34.28 -8.07
N ARG A 191 3.28 -35.02 -9.12
CA ARG A 191 4.13 -34.49 -10.21
C ARG A 191 3.32 -33.58 -11.15
N ARG A 192 3.95 -32.53 -11.69
CA ARG A 192 3.32 -31.58 -12.66
C ARG A 192 2.69 -32.27 -13.87
N GLU A 193 3.26 -33.39 -14.29
CA GLU A 193 2.88 -34.15 -15.49
C GLU A 193 1.62 -34.99 -15.30
N ALA A 194 1.17 -35.18 -14.05
CA ALA A 194 -0.03 -35.93 -13.69
C ALA A 194 -0.81 -35.13 -12.62
N PRO A 195 -1.49 -34.03 -13.00
CA PRO A 195 -2.23 -33.19 -12.07
C PRO A 195 -3.40 -33.93 -11.44
N ILE A 196 -3.38 -34.08 -10.12
CA ILE A 196 -4.55 -34.45 -9.31
C ILE A 196 -5.19 -33.14 -8.86
N VAL A 197 -6.44 -32.89 -9.26
CA VAL A 197 -7.19 -31.65 -8.94
C VAL A 197 -8.58 -31.92 -8.33
N SER A 198 -9.14 -33.10 -8.57
CA SER A 198 -10.47 -33.54 -8.14
C SER A 198 -10.43 -34.92 -7.47
N TYR A 199 -11.39 -35.21 -6.56
CA TYR A 199 -11.44 -36.53 -5.92
C TYR A 199 -11.64 -37.68 -6.91
N THR A 200 -12.30 -37.41 -8.04
CA THR A 200 -12.47 -38.37 -9.15
C THR A 200 -11.16 -38.76 -9.82
N ASP A 201 -10.15 -37.87 -9.85
CA ASP A 201 -8.83 -38.16 -10.43
C ASP A 201 -8.06 -39.23 -9.64
N LEU A 202 -8.51 -39.56 -8.42
CA LEU A 202 -7.93 -40.58 -7.55
C LEU A 202 -8.35 -42.00 -7.93
N ALA A 203 -9.32 -42.17 -8.83
CA ALA A 203 -9.74 -43.48 -9.31
C ALA A 203 -8.58 -44.22 -10.00
N GLY A 204 -8.27 -45.43 -9.52
CA GLY A 204 -7.16 -46.26 -10.00
C GLY A 204 -5.76 -45.76 -9.63
N LYS A 205 -5.64 -44.67 -8.85
CA LYS A 205 -4.34 -44.09 -8.47
C LYS A 205 -3.74 -44.75 -7.23
N ARG A 206 -2.42 -44.60 -7.10
CA ARG A 206 -1.63 -45.05 -5.93
C ARG A 206 -1.19 -43.83 -5.14
N LEU A 207 -1.64 -43.70 -3.89
CA LEU A 207 -1.27 -42.59 -3.01
C LEU A 207 -0.39 -43.07 -1.85
N ALA A 208 0.83 -42.56 -1.74
CA ALA A 208 1.64 -42.76 -0.54
C ALA A 208 1.03 -41.98 0.64
N VAL A 209 0.75 -42.67 1.74
CA VAL A 209 0.18 -42.07 2.95
C VAL A 209 0.90 -42.63 4.18
N LEU A 210 1.18 -41.76 5.16
CA LEU A 210 1.87 -42.15 6.38
C LEU A 210 1.05 -43.24 7.12
N GLU A 211 1.68 -44.36 7.43
CA GLU A 211 1.03 -45.50 8.10
C GLU A 211 0.54 -45.12 9.51
N GLY A 212 -0.70 -45.50 9.87
CA GLY A 212 -1.30 -45.17 11.16
C GLY A 212 -1.65 -43.68 11.34
N SER A 213 -1.58 -42.89 10.27
CA SER A 213 -1.94 -41.47 10.27
C SER A 213 -3.45 -41.26 10.25
N ILE A 214 -3.89 -40.08 10.71
CA ILE A 214 -5.32 -39.72 10.66
C ILE A 214 -5.80 -39.50 9.22
N GLN A 215 -4.86 -39.14 8.32
CA GLN A 215 -5.08 -39.00 6.88
C GLN A 215 -5.39 -40.33 6.20
N GLN A 216 -4.71 -41.41 6.59
CA GLN A 216 -4.96 -42.75 6.04
C GLN A 216 -6.40 -43.22 6.31
N ALA A 217 -6.85 -43.07 7.56
CA ALA A 217 -8.21 -43.46 7.96
C ALA A 217 -9.28 -42.59 7.28
N TYR A 218 -9.16 -41.26 7.38
CA TYR A 218 -10.14 -40.33 6.83
C TYR A 218 -10.25 -40.43 5.30
N LEU A 219 -9.12 -40.48 4.58
CA LEU A 219 -9.14 -40.59 3.13
C LEU A 219 -9.70 -41.96 2.69
N GLY A 220 -9.41 -43.04 3.42
CA GLY A 220 -9.98 -44.36 3.18
C GLY A 220 -11.50 -44.40 3.33
N GLU A 221 -12.04 -43.84 4.42
CA GLU A 221 -13.48 -43.70 4.67
C GLU A 221 -14.16 -42.82 3.61
N LEU A 222 -13.56 -41.65 3.32
CA LEU A 222 -14.07 -40.70 2.34
C LEU A 222 -14.18 -41.32 0.93
N LEU A 223 -13.10 -41.94 0.44
CA LEU A 223 -13.06 -42.56 -0.88
C LEU A 223 -14.02 -43.75 -0.98
N THR A 224 -14.15 -44.54 0.08
CA THR A 224 -15.12 -45.65 0.16
C THR A 224 -16.55 -45.12 0.15
N GLY A 225 -16.83 -44.02 0.85
CA GLY A 225 -18.13 -43.34 0.84
C GLY A 225 -18.55 -42.79 -0.52
N PHE A 226 -17.58 -42.38 -1.36
CA PHE A 226 -17.82 -41.96 -2.74
C PHE A 226 -17.71 -43.10 -3.78
N GLY A 227 -17.39 -44.34 -3.38
CA GLY A 227 -17.19 -45.46 -4.31
C GLY A 227 -15.93 -45.33 -5.18
N ILE A 228 -14.94 -44.55 -4.76
CA ILE A 228 -13.71 -44.29 -5.51
C ILE A 228 -12.64 -45.29 -5.07
N HIS A 229 -12.19 -46.13 -6.00
CA HIS A 229 -11.13 -47.11 -5.73
C HIS A 229 -9.75 -46.50 -5.94
N THR A 230 -9.02 -46.26 -4.85
CA THR A 230 -7.63 -45.75 -4.83
C THR A 230 -6.77 -46.65 -3.95
N GLU A 231 -5.56 -46.99 -4.39
CA GLU A 231 -4.61 -47.75 -3.59
C GLU A 231 -3.89 -46.82 -2.61
N LEU A 232 -4.22 -46.90 -1.32
CA LEU A 232 -3.47 -46.21 -0.27
C LEU A 232 -2.23 -47.03 0.10
N VAL A 233 -1.06 -46.57 -0.34
CA VAL A 233 0.25 -47.19 -0.11
C VAL A 233 0.81 -46.70 1.23
N PRO A 234 0.88 -47.54 2.29
CA PRO A 234 1.43 -47.13 3.57
C PRO A 234 2.94 -46.86 3.48
N VAL A 235 3.41 -45.77 4.08
CA VAL A 235 4.84 -45.43 4.15
C VAL A 235 5.27 -45.05 5.57
N ALA A 236 6.54 -45.30 5.88
CA ALA A 236 7.11 -45.11 7.22
C ALA A 236 7.47 -43.64 7.56
N SER A 237 7.51 -42.74 6.58
CA SER A 237 7.76 -41.30 6.78
C SER A 237 7.21 -40.46 5.62
N LEU A 238 6.93 -39.16 5.87
CA LEU A 238 6.51 -38.23 4.82
C LEU A 238 7.60 -37.98 3.78
N GLN A 239 8.87 -38.08 4.17
CA GLN A 239 10.00 -38.03 3.24
C GLN A 239 9.95 -39.21 2.26
N ALA A 240 9.74 -40.43 2.75
CA ALA A 240 9.58 -41.61 1.90
C ALA A 240 8.33 -41.51 0.99
N ALA A 241 7.29 -40.78 1.41
CA ALA A 241 6.15 -40.46 0.55
C ALA A 241 6.57 -39.59 -0.64
N PHE A 242 7.26 -38.48 -0.37
CA PHE A 242 7.69 -37.51 -1.39
C PHE A 242 8.75 -38.09 -2.33
N GLU A 243 9.69 -38.89 -1.80
CA GLU A 243 10.68 -39.64 -2.58
C GLU A 243 10.02 -40.61 -3.56
N GLN A 244 8.96 -41.34 -3.16
CA GLN A 244 8.22 -42.25 -4.04
C GLN A 244 7.44 -41.53 -5.14
N VAL A 245 6.84 -40.38 -4.87
CA VAL A 245 6.17 -39.56 -5.90
C VAL A 245 7.19 -39.01 -6.90
N ALA A 246 8.32 -38.50 -6.40
CA ALA A 246 9.40 -37.97 -7.25
C ALA A 246 10.04 -39.07 -8.11
N ALA A 247 10.18 -40.29 -7.58
CA ALA A 247 10.61 -41.47 -8.33
C ALA A 247 9.53 -42.03 -9.27
N GLY A 248 8.29 -41.54 -9.18
CA GLY A 248 7.16 -41.99 -10.00
C GLY A 248 6.61 -43.38 -9.65
N THR A 249 6.94 -43.94 -8.48
CA THR A 249 6.44 -45.25 -8.05
C THR A 249 5.00 -45.20 -7.52
N VAL A 250 4.53 -43.99 -7.16
CA VAL A 250 3.15 -43.66 -6.77
C VAL A 250 2.74 -42.34 -7.45
N ASP A 251 1.44 -42.10 -7.58
CA ASP A 251 0.89 -40.93 -8.27
C ASP A 251 0.90 -39.65 -7.43
N GLY A 252 0.74 -39.79 -6.11
CA GLY A 252 0.73 -38.67 -5.16
C GLY A 252 1.08 -39.08 -3.73
N ALA A 253 1.44 -38.09 -2.92
CA ALA A 253 1.75 -38.24 -1.50
C ALA A 253 0.77 -37.41 -0.68
N VAL A 254 0.16 -38.03 0.32
CA VAL A 254 -0.71 -37.36 1.28
C VAL A 254 0.15 -36.84 2.42
N ALA A 255 0.21 -35.53 2.59
CA ALA A 255 0.99 -34.87 3.63
C ALA A 255 0.25 -33.69 4.26
N ASN A 256 0.74 -33.24 5.41
CA ASN A 256 0.30 -31.99 5.99
C ASN A 256 0.91 -30.78 5.26
N ARG A 257 0.20 -29.64 5.30
CA ARG A 257 0.60 -28.46 4.53
C ARG A 257 1.94 -27.88 4.97
N PHE A 258 2.26 -27.89 6.27
CA PHE A 258 3.56 -27.41 6.76
C PHE A 258 4.74 -28.19 6.16
N TYR A 259 4.65 -29.51 6.13
CA TYR A 259 5.66 -30.38 5.52
C TYR A 259 5.74 -30.13 4.01
N GLY A 260 4.59 -30.07 3.34
CA GLY A 260 4.52 -29.88 1.89
C GLY A 260 5.02 -28.53 1.41
N ASP A 261 4.57 -27.43 1.99
CA ASP A 261 5.00 -26.07 1.64
C ASP A 261 6.53 -25.90 1.81
N THR A 262 7.11 -26.59 2.79
CA THR A 262 8.57 -26.58 3.05
C THR A 262 9.37 -27.46 2.09
N ASN A 263 8.84 -28.63 1.70
CA ASN A 263 9.63 -29.67 1.00
C ASN A 263 9.25 -29.89 -0.47
N ALA A 264 8.06 -29.49 -0.93
CA ALA A 264 7.57 -29.82 -2.28
C ALA A 264 8.51 -29.28 -3.38
N ALA A 265 9.07 -28.08 -3.20
CA ALA A 265 10.05 -27.51 -4.13
C ALA A 265 11.32 -28.37 -4.26
N THR A 266 11.84 -28.92 -3.16
CA THR A 266 13.01 -29.80 -3.12
C THR A 266 12.78 -31.09 -3.93
N PHE A 267 11.58 -31.67 -3.81
CA PHE A 267 11.19 -32.89 -4.52
C PHE A 267 10.52 -32.64 -5.88
N GLN A 268 10.47 -31.38 -6.35
CA GLN A 268 9.81 -30.94 -7.59
C GLN A 268 8.31 -31.33 -7.68
N LEU A 269 7.66 -31.48 -6.52
CA LEU A 269 6.25 -31.81 -6.40
C LEU A 269 5.40 -30.55 -6.37
N HIS A 270 4.14 -30.71 -6.75
CA HIS A 270 3.12 -29.67 -6.72
C HIS A 270 2.02 -30.05 -5.76
N GLN A 271 1.49 -29.04 -5.06
CA GLN A 271 0.31 -29.21 -4.24
C GLN A 271 -0.93 -29.32 -5.14
N SER A 272 -1.74 -30.35 -4.89
CA SER A 272 -3.10 -30.49 -5.44
C SER A 272 -4.04 -29.44 -4.85
N THR A 273 -5.08 -29.08 -5.60
CA THR A 273 -6.22 -28.31 -5.09
C THR A 273 -7.05 -29.08 -4.04
N LEU A 274 -6.84 -30.39 -3.90
CA LEU A 274 -7.48 -31.23 -2.89
C LEU A 274 -6.86 -31.02 -1.50
N MET A 275 -7.39 -30.03 -0.79
CA MET A 275 -7.23 -29.90 0.66
C MET A 275 -8.34 -30.65 1.38
N PHE A 276 -7.99 -31.31 2.49
CA PHE A 276 -8.96 -32.04 3.32
C PHE A 276 -8.51 -32.15 4.77
N GLN A 277 -9.45 -32.51 5.64
CA GLN A 277 -9.24 -32.85 7.04
C GLN A 277 -8.49 -31.75 7.84
N PRO A 278 -9.21 -30.71 8.30
CA PRO A 278 -8.67 -29.76 9.27
C PRO A 278 -8.38 -30.50 10.59
N ALA A 279 -7.09 -30.66 10.91
CA ALA A 279 -6.62 -31.29 12.12
C ALA A 279 -6.32 -30.23 13.19
N ARG A 280 -6.90 -30.41 14.38
CA ARG A 280 -6.45 -29.75 15.61
C ARG A 280 -5.38 -30.62 16.25
N LEU A 281 -4.20 -30.06 16.44
CA LEU A 281 -3.01 -30.75 16.94
C LEU A 281 -2.79 -30.41 18.41
N TYR A 282 -2.47 -31.46 19.18
CA TYR A 282 -2.35 -31.42 20.63
C TYR A 282 -1.08 -32.14 21.09
N TYR A 283 -0.68 -31.88 22.33
CA TYR A 283 0.25 -32.69 23.09
C TYR A 283 -0.53 -33.78 23.83
N ALA A 284 -0.48 -35.02 23.34
CA ALA A 284 -1.19 -36.13 23.98
C ALA A 284 -0.38 -36.72 25.14
N THR A 285 -1.07 -37.12 26.21
CA THR A 285 -0.52 -38.00 27.27
C THR A 285 -1.29 -39.32 27.29
N ARG A 286 -0.80 -40.29 28.06
CA ARG A 286 -1.60 -41.46 28.46
C ARG A 286 -2.82 -41.02 29.29
N LYS A 287 -3.97 -41.63 29.03
CA LYS A 287 -5.20 -41.40 29.80
C LYS A 287 -5.01 -41.67 31.31
N ALA A 288 -5.50 -40.74 32.13
CA ALA A 288 -5.32 -40.70 33.58
C ALA A 288 -3.86 -40.53 34.10
N ALA A 289 -2.91 -40.13 33.24
CA ALA A 289 -1.56 -39.73 33.63
C ALA A 289 -1.21 -38.32 33.11
N ASN A 290 -0.37 -37.59 33.86
CA ASN A 290 0.10 -36.24 33.51
C ASN A 290 -1.02 -35.22 33.19
N SER A 291 -2.17 -35.28 33.89
CA SER A 291 -3.26 -34.29 33.73
C SER A 291 -2.80 -32.87 34.09
N GLU A 292 -1.98 -32.73 35.14
CA GLU A 292 -1.33 -31.48 35.53
C GLU A 292 -0.49 -30.86 34.40
N VAL A 293 0.22 -31.69 33.61
CA VAL A 293 0.99 -31.21 32.44
C VAL A 293 0.05 -30.68 31.36
N GLN A 294 -1.11 -31.31 31.15
CA GLN A 294 -2.13 -30.84 30.22
C GLN A 294 -2.74 -29.49 30.66
N ASP A 295 -3.11 -29.37 31.94
CA ASP A 295 -3.68 -28.12 32.48
C ASP A 295 -2.66 -26.97 32.43
N ILE A 296 -1.37 -27.24 32.67
CA ILE A 296 -0.29 -26.25 32.54
C ILE A 296 -0.09 -25.84 31.06
N ILE A 297 -0.07 -26.81 30.14
CA ILE A 297 0.05 -26.54 28.70
C ILE A 297 -1.14 -25.69 28.21
N ASP A 298 -2.37 -26.02 28.59
CA ASP A 298 -3.55 -25.19 28.28
C ASP A 298 -3.39 -23.77 28.83
N GLY A 299 -2.99 -23.62 30.09
CA GLY A 299 -2.79 -22.31 30.73
C GLY A 299 -1.71 -21.44 30.06
N TYR A 300 -0.72 -22.03 29.38
CA TYR A 300 0.23 -21.29 28.54
C TYR A 300 -0.33 -21.00 27.14
N LEU A 301 -0.93 -21.99 26.48
CA LEU A 301 -1.48 -21.81 25.13
C LEU A 301 -2.62 -20.79 25.11
N GLU A 302 -3.54 -20.81 26.08
CA GLU A 302 -4.63 -19.82 26.18
C GLU A 302 -4.10 -18.39 26.33
N ARG A 303 -3.10 -18.17 27.20
CA ARG A 303 -2.47 -16.85 27.38
C ARG A 303 -1.70 -16.42 26.14
N TRP A 304 -0.84 -17.29 25.60
CA TRP A 304 0.01 -16.94 24.47
C TRP A 304 -0.76 -16.79 23.16
N GLN A 305 -1.85 -17.53 22.93
CA GLN A 305 -2.69 -17.35 21.75
C GLN A 305 -3.55 -16.07 21.84
N ALA A 306 -3.77 -15.52 23.04
CA ALA A 306 -4.45 -14.24 23.25
C ALA A 306 -3.52 -13.00 23.10
N GLU A 307 -2.20 -13.16 23.28
CA GLU A 307 -1.22 -12.07 23.28
C GLU A 307 -0.33 -12.09 22.03
N ALA A 308 -0.38 -11.04 21.20
CA ALA A 308 0.33 -11.00 19.91
C ALA A 308 1.87 -11.06 20.00
N ASP A 309 2.47 -10.52 21.09
CA ASP A 309 3.93 -10.53 21.32
C ASP A 309 4.43 -11.79 22.06
N SER A 310 3.54 -12.77 22.26
CA SER A 310 3.85 -13.98 23.02
C SER A 310 4.94 -14.85 22.35
N PRO A 311 5.54 -15.80 23.10
CA PRO A 311 6.39 -16.82 22.49
C PRO A 311 5.70 -17.60 21.37
N TYR A 312 4.37 -17.76 21.44
CA TYR A 312 3.61 -18.52 20.45
C TYR A 312 3.70 -17.92 19.04
N PHE A 313 3.27 -16.66 18.87
CA PHE A 313 3.31 -16.01 17.57
C PHE A 313 4.75 -15.79 17.07
N ARG A 314 5.70 -15.56 17.98
CA ARG A 314 7.13 -15.43 17.63
C ARG A 314 7.74 -16.74 17.11
N ILE A 315 7.41 -17.89 17.70
CA ILE A 315 7.89 -19.21 17.26
C ILE A 315 7.17 -19.60 15.96
N VAL A 316 5.84 -19.57 15.95
CA VAL A 316 5.02 -19.92 14.77
C VAL A 316 5.38 -19.04 13.57
N GLY A 317 5.48 -17.72 13.76
CA GLY A 317 5.84 -16.78 12.70
C GLY A 317 7.23 -17.03 12.10
N ARG A 318 8.23 -17.42 12.92
CA ARG A 318 9.58 -17.75 12.44
C ARG A 318 9.57 -18.95 11.48
N TRP A 319 8.73 -19.94 11.74
CA TRP A 319 8.66 -21.17 10.95
C TRP A 319 7.69 -21.09 9.75
N ILE A 320 6.74 -20.13 9.75
CA ILE A 320 5.81 -19.90 8.64
C ILE A 320 6.31 -18.84 7.65
N ALA A 321 7.09 -17.86 8.10
CA ALA A 321 7.60 -16.80 7.23
C ALA A 321 8.76 -17.31 6.34
N ALA A 322 8.50 -17.51 5.04
CA ALA A 322 9.55 -17.74 4.07
C ALA A 322 10.47 -16.50 3.94
N PRO A 323 11.78 -16.61 4.21
CA PRO A 323 12.69 -15.48 4.06
C PRO A 323 13.02 -15.25 2.58
N ALA A 324 12.30 -14.33 1.94
CA ALA A 324 12.64 -13.80 0.63
C ALA A 324 13.42 -12.47 0.77
N PRO A 325 14.76 -12.48 0.77
CA PRO A 325 15.53 -11.24 0.78
C PRO A 325 15.36 -10.52 -0.56
N SER A 326 14.74 -9.33 -0.53
CA SER A 326 14.60 -8.46 -1.71
C SER A 326 15.94 -7.85 -2.10
N VAL A 327 16.68 -8.52 -3.00
CA VAL A 327 17.93 -8.00 -3.55
C VAL A 327 17.63 -6.84 -4.50
N VAL A 328 17.91 -5.61 -4.07
CA VAL A 328 17.75 -4.41 -4.91
C VAL A 328 18.70 -4.49 -6.11
N PRO A 329 18.22 -4.32 -7.36
CA PRO A 329 19.06 -4.41 -8.55
C PRO A 329 20.21 -3.39 -8.59
N ARG A 330 21.34 -3.77 -9.20
CA ARG A 330 22.59 -2.98 -9.22
C ARG A 330 22.45 -1.65 -9.96
N GLU A 331 21.51 -1.58 -10.87
CA GLU A 331 21.15 -0.44 -11.72
C GLU A 331 20.66 0.74 -10.86
N VAL A 332 19.93 0.44 -9.77
CA VAL A 332 19.41 1.44 -8.82
C VAL A 332 20.56 2.17 -8.12
N TRP A 333 21.59 1.44 -7.69
CA TRP A 333 22.78 2.02 -7.06
C TRP A 333 23.60 2.89 -8.02
N LEU A 334 23.65 2.53 -9.31
CA LEU A 334 24.31 3.34 -10.34
C LEU A 334 23.54 4.65 -10.60
N ALA A 335 22.21 4.61 -10.61
CA ALA A 335 21.37 5.81 -10.76
C ALA A 335 21.57 6.82 -9.61
N ILE A 336 21.61 6.33 -8.36
CA ILE A 336 21.88 7.17 -7.17
C ILE A 336 23.27 7.82 -7.27
N GLY A 337 24.30 7.08 -7.69
CA GLY A 337 25.65 7.62 -7.89
C GLY A 337 25.72 8.71 -8.98
N GLY A 338 25.00 8.53 -10.09
CA GLY A 338 24.94 9.50 -11.19
C GLY A 338 24.33 10.85 -10.77
N LEU A 339 23.26 10.81 -9.96
CA LEU A 339 22.58 12.02 -9.48
C LEU A 339 23.49 12.88 -8.59
N GLY A 340 24.33 12.25 -7.76
CA GLY A 340 25.28 12.97 -6.89
C GLY A 340 26.36 13.74 -7.66
N LEU A 341 26.83 13.22 -8.79
CA LEU A 341 27.87 13.87 -9.60
C LEU A 341 27.38 15.15 -10.30
N LEU A 342 26.14 15.15 -10.79
CA LEU A 342 25.51 16.31 -11.42
C LEU A 342 25.40 17.50 -10.46
N LEU A 343 25.09 17.25 -9.19
CA LEU A 343 24.93 18.30 -8.17
C LEU A 343 26.25 19.05 -7.91
N LEU A 344 27.38 18.33 -7.89
CA LEU A 344 28.70 18.91 -7.65
C LEU A 344 29.17 19.82 -8.81
N LEU A 345 28.89 19.44 -10.06
CA LEU A 345 29.25 20.22 -11.24
C LEU A 345 28.51 21.57 -11.30
N ALA A 346 27.22 21.57 -10.93
CA ALA A 346 26.42 22.79 -10.88
C ALA A 346 26.97 23.80 -9.84
N LEU A 347 27.42 23.31 -8.68
CA LEU A 347 27.96 24.16 -7.62
C LEU A 347 29.28 24.83 -8.03
N ALA A 348 30.17 24.11 -8.72
CA ALA A 348 31.43 24.65 -9.23
C ALA A 348 31.23 25.79 -10.22
N GLY A 349 30.33 25.63 -11.21
CA GLY A 349 30.07 26.63 -12.25
C GLY A 349 29.65 28.01 -11.72
N ASN A 350 28.84 28.04 -10.66
CA ASN A 350 28.36 29.29 -10.03
C ASN A 350 29.52 30.15 -9.47
N THR A 351 30.56 29.51 -8.92
CA THR A 351 31.71 30.22 -8.31
C THR A 351 32.59 30.95 -9.33
N LEU A 352 32.76 30.39 -10.53
CA LEU A 352 33.60 30.96 -11.59
C LEU A 352 32.99 32.24 -12.19
N LEU A 353 31.66 32.30 -12.29
CA LEU A 353 30.97 33.43 -12.90
C LEU A 353 31.17 34.74 -12.11
N ARG A 354 31.18 34.65 -10.77
CA ARG A 354 31.28 35.81 -9.87
C ARG A 354 32.62 36.55 -9.97
N ARG A 355 33.72 35.86 -10.30
CA ARG A 355 35.05 36.49 -10.37
C ARG A 355 35.20 37.46 -11.54
N ARG A 356 34.63 37.15 -12.71
CA ARG A 356 34.78 37.96 -13.94
C ARG A 356 34.12 39.34 -13.92
N VAL A 357 33.26 39.62 -12.94
CA VAL A 357 32.52 40.90 -12.88
C VAL A 357 33.36 42.00 -12.21
N ALA A 358 34.22 41.65 -11.24
CA ALA A 358 34.95 42.64 -10.43
C ALA A 358 36.08 43.37 -11.20
N GLU A 359 36.77 42.67 -12.11
CA GLU A 359 37.99 43.15 -12.78
C GLU A 359 37.74 44.31 -13.77
N LYS A 360 36.48 44.55 -14.20
CA LYS A 360 36.18 45.51 -15.27
C LYS A 360 35.91 46.94 -14.80
N THR A 361 35.76 47.17 -13.51
CA THR A 361 35.24 48.43 -12.95
C THR A 361 36.31 49.49 -12.66
N GLU A 362 37.59 49.12 -12.58
CA GLU A 362 38.64 49.98 -11.99
C GLU A 362 39.35 50.89 -13.02
N ALA A 363 39.28 50.57 -14.32
CA ALA A 363 40.17 51.14 -15.34
C ALA A 363 39.82 52.56 -15.86
N LEU A 364 38.72 53.19 -15.44
CA LEU A 364 38.16 54.37 -16.13
C LEU A 364 38.49 55.75 -15.51
N ALA A 365 39.16 55.82 -14.35
CA ALA A 365 39.12 57.02 -13.50
C ALA A 365 40.17 58.12 -13.79
N SER A 366 41.37 57.80 -14.26
CA SER A 366 42.57 58.61 -13.94
C SER A 366 43.01 59.69 -14.96
N GLY A 367 42.23 60.00 -16.00
CA GLY A 367 42.76 60.74 -17.17
C GLY A 367 42.61 62.28 -17.20
N ARG A 368 41.80 62.91 -16.34
CA ARG A 368 41.20 64.24 -16.65
C ARG A 368 41.90 65.48 -16.05
N GLN A 369 42.94 65.33 -15.23
CA GLN A 369 43.16 66.26 -14.11
C GLN A 369 44.30 67.31 -14.24
N ALA A 370 45.12 67.28 -15.29
CA ALA A 370 46.41 68.00 -15.28
C ALA A 370 46.45 69.43 -15.88
N LEU A 371 45.57 69.81 -16.82
CA LEU A 371 45.79 71.02 -17.66
C LEU A 371 45.27 72.35 -17.07
N VAL A 372 44.47 72.32 -16.00
CA VAL A 372 43.73 73.50 -15.49
C VAL A 372 44.59 74.46 -14.65
N HIS A 373 45.81 74.05 -14.27
CA HIS A 373 46.39 74.42 -12.96
C HIS A 373 47.06 75.82 -12.84
N SER A 374 47.20 76.62 -13.91
CA SER A 374 47.96 77.89 -13.83
C SER A 374 47.11 79.16 -13.95
N GLU A 375 46.26 79.27 -14.97
CA GLU A 375 45.30 80.38 -15.11
C GLU A 375 44.26 80.36 -13.97
N ALA A 376 43.95 79.16 -13.50
CA ALA A 376 43.18 78.95 -12.28
C ALA A 376 43.82 79.52 -11.02
N ARG A 377 45.03 80.11 -10.99
CA ARG A 377 45.71 80.47 -9.72
C ARG A 377 45.30 81.80 -9.11
N TYR A 378 45.16 82.88 -9.90
CA TYR A 378 44.62 84.14 -9.40
C TYR A 378 43.11 84.00 -9.14
N ARG A 379 42.38 83.41 -10.10
CA ARG A 379 41.03 82.93 -9.83
C ARG A 379 40.97 81.95 -8.67
N ALA A 380 41.99 81.16 -8.32
CA ALA A 380 41.93 80.31 -7.12
C ALA A 380 42.02 81.07 -5.80
N LEU A 381 42.66 82.24 -5.79
CA LEU A 381 42.88 83.02 -4.58
C LEU A 381 41.76 84.02 -4.29
N PHE A 382 40.88 84.30 -5.26
CA PHE A 382 39.64 85.05 -5.05
C PHE A 382 38.41 84.18 -5.41
N ASP A 383 38.28 83.72 -6.66
CA ASP A 383 37.11 82.97 -7.15
C ASP A 383 36.95 81.53 -6.62
N ASN A 384 38.04 80.75 -6.49
CA ASN A 384 38.00 79.38 -5.93
C ASN A 384 38.32 79.34 -4.42
N GLN A 385 38.42 80.49 -3.73
CA GLN A 385 38.34 80.46 -2.29
C GLN A 385 36.90 80.07 -1.93
N HIS A 386 36.75 78.96 -1.20
CA HIS A 386 35.44 78.42 -0.87
C HIS A 386 34.76 79.19 0.27
N THR A 387 35.50 80.10 0.91
CA THR A 387 34.98 81.04 1.88
C THR A 387 34.41 82.26 1.15
N PRO A 388 33.16 82.67 1.43
CA PRO A 388 32.59 83.93 0.97
C PRO A 388 33.51 85.13 1.24
N MET A 389 33.84 85.85 0.18
CA MET A 389 34.69 87.04 0.23
C MET A 389 33.99 88.20 -0.48
N LEU A 390 34.05 89.38 0.14
CA LEU A 390 33.47 90.63 -0.37
C LEU A 390 34.52 91.74 -0.32
N ILE A 391 34.58 92.55 -1.36
CA ILE A 391 35.24 93.86 -1.37
C ILE A 391 34.12 94.91 -1.26
N ILE A 392 34.29 95.88 -0.37
CA ILE A 392 33.23 96.78 0.11
C ILE A 392 33.79 98.21 0.14
N ASP A 393 33.00 99.19 -0.27
CA ASP A 393 33.35 100.60 -0.11
C ASP A 393 33.26 101.00 1.37
N PRO A 394 34.32 101.59 1.97
CA PRO A 394 34.31 101.97 3.39
C PRO A 394 33.32 103.11 3.73
N VAL A 395 32.86 103.89 2.76
CA VAL A 395 32.10 105.13 3.01
C VAL A 395 30.60 104.90 3.05
N ASP A 396 30.04 104.16 2.08
CA ASP A 396 28.60 103.87 2.00
C ASP A 396 28.25 102.40 2.33
N THR A 397 29.27 101.56 2.59
CA THR A 397 29.15 100.12 2.88
C THR A 397 28.55 99.30 1.73
N GLN A 398 28.57 99.83 0.49
CA GLN A 398 28.18 99.09 -0.70
C GLN A 398 29.20 98.00 -1.02
N VAL A 399 28.72 96.81 -1.35
CA VAL A 399 29.56 95.73 -1.87
C VAL A 399 30.00 96.08 -3.29
N LEU A 400 31.30 96.11 -3.55
CA LEU A 400 31.89 96.44 -4.85
C LEU A 400 32.20 95.20 -5.68
N GLU A 401 32.76 94.16 -5.06
CA GLU A 401 33.12 92.90 -5.71
C GLU A 401 32.86 91.72 -4.77
N VAL A 402 32.46 90.58 -5.33
CA VAL A 402 32.21 89.34 -4.58
C VAL A 402 32.78 88.15 -5.32
N ASN A 403 33.32 87.19 -4.58
CA ASN A 403 33.70 85.93 -5.19
C ASN A 403 32.47 85.02 -5.46
N PRO A 404 32.57 84.00 -6.34
CA PRO A 404 31.50 83.06 -6.59
C PRO A 404 31.09 82.25 -5.36
N ALA A 405 31.97 82.10 -4.35
CA ALA A 405 31.60 81.49 -3.08
C ALA A 405 30.60 82.36 -2.30
N ALA A 406 30.77 83.69 -2.26
CA ALA A 406 29.78 84.60 -1.69
C ALA A 406 28.46 84.55 -2.49
N CYS A 407 28.52 84.54 -3.82
CA CYS A 407 27.32 84.38 -4.67
C CYS A 407 26.58 83.06 -4.38
N SER A 408 27.32 81.95 -4.23
CA SER A 408 26.75 80.62 -3.95
C SER A 408 26.24 80.48 -2.52
N PHE A 409 26.87 81.19 -1.58
CA PHE A 409 26.55 81.17 -0.16
C PHE A 409 25.29 81.99 0.13
N TYR A 410 25.27 83.25 -0.33
CA TYR A 410 24.13 84.15 -0.22
C TYR A 410 23.01 83.84 -1.22
N GLY A 411 23.30 83.13 -2.32
CA GLY A 411 22.30 82.74 -3.32
C GLY A 411 21.83 83.85 -4.27
N TRP A 412 22.32 85.08 -4.09
CA TRP A 412 22.12 86.18 -5.03
C TRP A 412 23.28 86.21 -6.05
N PRO A 413 23.02 86.54 -7.34
CA PRO A 413 24.09 86.71 -8.32
C PRO A 413 24.93 87.95 -7.97
N ALA A 414 26.20 87.97 -8.44
CA ALA A 414 27.15 89.05 -8.16
C ALA A 414 26.57 90.44 -8.48
N GLU A 415 25.86 90.57 -9.61
CA GLU A 415 25.18 91.79 -10.04
C GLU A 415 24.20 92.34 -9.00
N THR A 416 23.50 91.47 -8.27
CA THR A 416 22.59 91.88 -7.19
C THR A 416 23.36 92.13 -5.90
N LEU A 417 24.31 91.27 -5.55
CA LEU A 417 25.15 91.46 -4.35
C LEU A 417 25.91 92.79 -4.38
N CYS A 418 26.46 93.18 -5.53
CA CYS A 418 27.16 94.46 -5.70
C CYS A 418 26.23 95.69 -5.72
N THR A 419 24.91 95.50 -5.58
CA THR A 419 23.94 96.59 -5.33
C THR A 419 23.43 96.62 -3.89
N MET A 420 23.86 95.66 -3.06
CA MET A 420 23.50 95.58 -1.65
C MET A 420 24.52 96.28 -0.75
N THR A 421 24.04 96.72 0.40
CA THR A 421 24.88 97.16 1.52
C THR A 421 25.02 96.03 2.55
N LEU A 422 25.97 96.17 3.47
CA LEU A 422 26.10 95.24 4.61
C LEU A 422 24.82 95.10 5.46
N ARG A 423 23.93 96.11 5.43
CA ARG A 423 22.64 96.10 6.14
C ARG A 423 21.57 95.25 5.47
N ASP A 424 21.71 94.94 4.18
CA ASP A 424 20.78 94.07 3.45
C ASP A 424 21.10 92.59 3.64
N LEU A 425 22.39 92.28 3.83
CA LEU A 425 22.90 90.91 4.06
C LEU A 425 22.73 90.44 5.51
N ALA A 426 22.82 91.35 6.48
CA ALA A 426 22.78 91.04 7.90
C ALA A 426 21.55 91.65 8.59
N ALA A 427 20.88 90.88 9.44
CA ALA A 427 19.76 91.35 10.27
C ALA A 427 20.24 92.22 11.46
N LEU A 428 20.96 93.31 11.16
CA LEU A 428 21.56 94.20 12.16
C LEU A 428 20.53 95.23 12.69
N PRO A 429 20.47 95.47 14.01
CA PRO A 429 19.63 96.53 14.57
C PRO A 429 20.13 97.92 14.15
N ALA A 430 19.20 98.86 14.01
CA ALA A 430 19.38 100.15 13.32
C ALA A 430 20.37 101.17 13.94
N THR A 431 21.14 100.79 14.97
CA THR A 431 21.99 101.68 15.78
C THR A 431 23.50 101.47 15.59
N ALA A 432 23.93 100.65 14.62
CA ALA A 432 25.34 100.54 14.25
C ALA A 432 25.75 101.66 13.27
N THR A 433 26.47 102.66 13.78
CA THR A 433 27.20 103.67 12.97
C THR A 433 28.56 103.12 12.60
N ALA A 434 28.93 103.21 11.31
CA ALA A 434 30.28 102.87 10.86
C ALA A 434 31.21 104.04 11.20
N ASP A 435 32.00 103.88 12.26
CA ASP A 435 32.97 104.88 12.73
C ASP A 435 34.14 104.14 13.41
N ASP A 436 34.88 103.36 12.60
CA ASP A 436 36.29 102.99 12.83
C ASP A 436 36.85 102.27 11.58
N SER A 437 38.02 102.70 11.11
CA SER A 437 38.68 102.16 9.91
C SER A 437 39.64 101.00 10.23
N ASP A 438 39.27 100.15 11.18
CA ASP A 438 40.12 99.10 11.77
C ASP A 438 39.61 97.67 11.50
N ILE A 439 40.49 96.68 11.70
CA ILE A 439 40.21 95.26 11.51
C ILE A 439 39.19 94.77 12.55
N GLY A 440 38.08 94.18 12.10
CA GLY A 440 36.98 93.74 12.96
C GLY A 440 36.51 92.30 12.75
N GLN A 441 35.77 91.78 13.75
CA GLN A 441 35.19 90.42 13.77
C GLN A 441 33.78 90.48 14.37
N LEU A 442 32.82 89.72 13.79
CA LEU A 442 31.44 89.64 14.26
C LEU A 442 30.82 88.27 14.02
N PHE A 443 30.09 87.75 15.00
CA PHE A 443 29.16 86.62 14.83
C PHE A 443 27.75 87.12 14.55
N SER A 444 27.08 86.58 13.54
CA SER A 444 25.73 87.00 13.16
C SER A 444 24.92 85.85 12.56
N ARG A 445 23.64 86.12 12.29
CA ARG A 445 22.85 85.37 11.33
C ARG A 445 22.66 86.21 10.08
N GLN A 446 22.92 85.60 8.94
CA GLN A 446 22.72 86.21 7.64
C GLN A 446 21.70 85.40 6.86
N ARG A 447 20.85 86.11 6.10
CA ARG A 447 19.75 85.53 5.34
C ARG A 447 20.15 85.43 3.88
N MET A 448 19.94 84.27 3.30
CA MET A 448 20.23 83.97 1.89
C MET A 448 19.01 84.27 1.01
N ALA A 449 19.22 84.31 -0.31
CA ALA A 449 18.20 84.62 -1.32
C ALA A 449 16.98 83.69 -1.30
N ASP A 450 17.15 82.46 -0.82
CA ASP A 450 16.08 81.48 -0.64
C ASP A 450 15.34 81.60 0.71
N GLY A 451 15.68 82.61 1.51
CA GLY A 451 15.10 82.89 2.82
C GLY A 451 15.70 82.08 3.98
N ARG A 452 16.64 81.16 3.75
CA ARG A 452 17.32 80.43 4.83
C ARG A 452 18.30 81.33 5.57
N GLU A 453 18.39 81.16 6.88
CA GLU A 453 19.44 81.77 7.71
C GLU A 453 20.60 80.79 7.89
N ARG A 454 21.83 81.31 7.97
CA ARG A 454 23.00 80.57 8.45
C ARG A 454 23.71 81.33 9.57
N GLU A 455 24.36 80.60 10.47
CA GLU A 455 25.21 81.18 11.51
C GLU A 455 26.61 81.41 10.97
N ILE A 456 27.07 82.65 11.04
CA ILE A 456 28.30 83.10 10.39
C ILE A 456 29.24 83.84 11.34
N GLU A 457 30.52 83.75 11.03
CA GLU A 457 31.61 84.48 11.65
C GLU A 457 32.33 85.30 10.57
N ALA A 458 32.12 86.61 10.59
CA ALA A 458 32.67 87.55 9.62
C ALA A 458 33.90 88.26 10.19
N PHE A 459 34.92 88.45 9.34
CA PHE A 459 36.12 89.23 9.59
C PHE A 459 36.27 90.27 8.48
N TRP A 460 36.76 91.48 8.78
CA TRP A 460 37.06 92.48 7.75
C TRP A 460 38.30 93.31 8.08
N GLY A 461 38.90 93.92 7.06
CA GLY A 461 40.01 94.87 7.19
C GLY A 461 40.31 95.60 5.87
N PRO A 462 41.16 96.65 5.89
CA PRO A 462 41.48 97.43 4.70
C PRO A 462 42.38 96.66 3.72
N ILE A 463 42.11 96.82 2.42
CA ILE A 463 42.94 96.37 1.30
C ILE A 463 43.18 97.54 0.33
N ARG A 464 44.34 97.57 -0.32
CA ARG A 464 44.70 98.62 -1.26
C ARG A 464 44.87 98.05 -2.67
N ILE A 465 44.01 98.47 -3.59
CA ILE A 465 43.95 97.99 -4.98
C ILE A 465 43.92 99.22 -5.90
N ASP A 466 44.80 99.26 -6.91
CA ASP A 466 44.93 100.37 -7.88
C ASP A 466 44.86 101.76 -7.21
N GLU A 467 45.66 101.91 -6.16
CA GLU A 467 45.79 103.07 -5.27
C GLU A 467 44.56 103.47 -4.43
N ARG A 468 43.40 102.80 -4.57
CA ARG A 468 42.23 102.97 -3.68
C ARG A 468 42.32 102.11 -2.44
N GLU A 469 41.82 102.63 -1.32
CA GLU A 469 41.64 101.89 -0.06
C GLU A 469 40.18 101.43 0.05
N LEU A 470 40.00 100.11 0.13
CA LEU A 470 38.70 99.43 0.17
C LEU A 470 38.66 98.52 1.40
N LEU A 471 37.47 98.10 1.86
CA LEU A 471 37.37 97.05 2.86
C LEU A 471 37.27 95.69 2.18
N PHE A 472 37.96 94.71 2.74
CA PHE A 472 37.88 93.32 2.34
C PHE A 472 37.34 92.50 3.52
N ALA A 473 36.30 91.70 3.27
CA ALA A 473 35.60 90.89 4.26
C ALA A 473 35.61 89.41 3.89
N ILE A 474 35.84 88.54 4.89
CA ILE A 474 35.74 87.08 4.82
C ILE A 474 34.61 86.62 5.74
N VAL A 475 33.71 85.77 5.27
CA VAL A 475 32.62 85.22 6.09
C VAL A 475 32.71 83.69 6.17
N HIS A 476 32.87 83.15 7.38
CA HIS A 476 32.92 81.71 7.62
C HIS A 476 31.55 81.16 8.07
N ASP A 477 31.13 80.04 7.47
CA ASP A 477 29.95 79.28 7.90
C ASP A 477 30.33 78.33 9.04
N ILE A 478 29.86 78.63 10.26
CA ILE A 478 30.16 77.81 11.45
C ILE A 478 29.11 76.71 11.69
N SER A 479 28.13 76.56 10.81
CA SER A 479 27.04 75.56 10.94
C SER A 479 27.58 74.13 11.03
N ALA A 480 28.63 73.81 10.26
CA ALA A 480 29.27 72.47 10.26
C ALA A 480 29.93 72.14 11.61
N ARG A 481 30.56 73.12 12.27
CA ARG A 481 31.15 72.96 13.60
C ARG A 481 30.07 72.68 14.65
N LYS A 482 28.96 73.41 14.59
CA LYS A 482 27.79 73.19 15.47
C LYS A 482 27.13 71.84 15.21
N SER A 483 27.07 71.36 13.97
CA SER A 483 26.56 70.02 13.67
C SER A 483 27.49 68.91 14.20
N ALA A 484 28.82 69.11 14.16
CA ALA A 484 29.77 68.16 14.73
C ALA A 484 29.67 68.06 16.27
N GLU A 485 29.51 69.19 16.96
CA GLU A 485 29.22 69.23 18.41
C GLU A 485 27.93 68.47 18.76
N ALA A 486 26.87 68.61 17.95
CA ALA A 486 25.63 67.86 18.11
C ALA A 486 25.78 66.35 17.78
N GLN A 487 26.57 66.01 16.78
CA GLN A 487 26.85 64.62 16.39
C GLN A 487 27.64 63.87 17.46
N LEU A 488 28.63 64.50 18.11
CA LEU A 488 29.35 63.92 19.24
C LEU A 488 28.42 63.64 20.44
N ARG A 489 27.52 64.58 20.77
CA ARG A 489 26.49 64.35 21.80
C ARG A 489 25.59 63.16 21.44
N LYS A 490 25.16 63.05 20.18
CA LYS A 490 24.36 61.93 19.68
C LYS A 490 25.10 60.59 19.79
N LEU A 491 26.39 60.54 19.44
CA LEU A 491 27.20 59.33 19.55
C LEU A 491 27.40 58.90 21.01
N SER A 492 27.68 59.83 21.92
CA SER A 492 27.74 59.55 23.36
C SER A 492 26.42 58.98 23.90
N GLN A 493 25.28 59.56 23.52
CA GLN A 493 23.96 59.03 23.89
C GLN A 493 23.70 57.62 23.35
N VAL A 494 24.16 57.29 22.13
CA VAL A 494 24.02 55.95 21.55
C VAL A 494 24.82 54.90 22.32
N VAL A 495 26.01 55.24 22.83
CA VAL A 495 26.81 54.32 23.67
C VAL A 495 26.17 54.13 25.05
N GLU A 496 25.69 55.22 25.67
CA GLU A 496 25.06 55.17 26.99
C GLU A 496 23.71 54.45 27.01
N GLN A 497 22.90 54.61 25.97
CA GLN A 497 21.57 53.99 25.82
C GLN A 497 21.61 52.64 25.09
N SER A 498 22.80 52.11 24.78
CA SER A 498 22.94 50.78 24.18
C SER A 498 22.38 49.68 25.11
N PRO A 499 21.53 48.76 24.63
CA PRO A 499 21.02 47.65 25.44
C PRO A 499 22.06 46.58 25.74
N ALA A 500 23.24 46.63 25.09
CA ALA A 500 24.38 45.79 25.42
C ALA A 500 25.30 46.51 26.42
N SER A 501 25.86 45.74 27.35
CA SER A 501 26.87 46.21 28.30
C SER A 501 28.16 46.54 27.54
N ILE A 502 28.60 47.80 27.63
CA ILE A 502 29.82 48.32 26.98
C ILE A 502 30.82 48.67 28.06
N VAL A 503 32.04 48.15 27.93
CA VAL A 503 33.18 48.42 28.81
C VAL A 503 34.36 48.86 27.96
N ILE A 504 35.04 49.95 28.34
CA ILE A 504 36.31 50.36 27.73
C ILE A 504 37.40 50.23 28.80
N THR A 505 38.55 49.68 28.43
CA THR A 505 39.70 49.51 29.32
C THR A 505 40.99 50.07 28.72
N ASP A 506 41.93 50.42 29.59
CA ASP A 506 43.32 50.63 29.23
C ASP A 506 43.98 49.33 28.69
N LEU A 507 45.27 49.42 28.31
CA LEU A 507 46.05 48.28 27.81
C LEU A 507 46.39 47.22 28.88
N ALA A 508 46.26 47.54 30.17
CA ALA A 508 46.39 46.60 31.29
C ALA A 508 45.05 45.93 31.66
N GLY A 509 43.96 46.33 31.01
CA GLY A 509 42.62 45.83 31.26
C GLY A 509 41.95 46.46 32.49
N ASN A 510 42.32 47.68 32.90
CA ASN A 510 41.61 48.44 33.93
C ASN A 510 40.49 49.25 33.27
N ILE A 511 39.31 49.25 33.87
CA ILE A 511 38.10 49.88 33.35
C ILE A 511 38.23 51.40 33.41
N GLU A 512 38.10 52.07 32.26
CA GLU A 512 38.06 53.53 32.15
C GLU A 512 36.63 54.05 31.95
N TYR A 513 35.75 53.24 31.34
CA TYR A 513 34.36 53.58 31.10
C TYR A 513 33.47 52.34 31.10
N VAL A 514 32.26 52.49 31.63
CA VAL A 514 31.14 51.56 31.48
C VAL A 514 29.84 52.34 31.20
N ASN A 515 28.95 51.79 30.39
CA ASN A 515 27.64 52.39 30.12
C ASN A 515 26.55 51.96 31.11
N SER A 516 25.39 52.62 31.09
CA SER A 516 24.26 52.29 31.97
C SER A 516 23.80 50.82 31.93
N ALA A 517 23.93 50.12 30.79
CA ALA A 517 23.58 48.71 30.66
C ALA A 517 24.55 47.76 31.39
N PHE A 518 25.82 48.14 31.59
CA PHE A 518 26.74 47.40 32.46
C PHE A 518 26.26 47.41 33.91
N GLU A 519 25.81 48.56 34.42
CA GLU A 519 25.33 48.68 35.80
C GLU A 519 24.09 47.80 36.03
N GLN A 520 23.14 47.85 35.09
CA GLN A 520 21.92 47.03 35.12
C GLN A 520 22.22 45.52 35.03
N ALA A 521 23.17 45.13 34.18
CA ALA A 521 23.52 43.71 34.00
C ALA A 521 24.35 43.14 35.16
N THR A 522 25.22 43.93 35.80
CA THR A 522 26.18 43.43 36.80
C THR A 522 25.81 43.76 38.24
N GLY A 523 24.96 44.76 38.46
CA GLY A 523 24.62 45.31 39.77
C GLY A 523 25.70 46.20 40.40
N TYR A 524 26.82 46.43 39.71
CA TYR A 524 27.88 47.34 40.16
C TYR A 524 27.69 48.73 39.55
N ALA A 525 27.80 49.77 40.37
CA ALA A 525 27.79 51.15 39.87
C ALA A 525 29.14 51.51 39.21
N GLN A 526 29.12 52.40 38.23
CA GLN A 526 30.31 52.88 37.50
C GLN A 526 31.43 53.31 38.47
N SER A 527 31.09 54.09 39.50
CA SER A 527 32.02 54.56 40.53
C SER A 527 32.69 53.46 41.36
N GLU A 528 32.15 52.24 41.38
CA GLU A 528 32.74 51.09 42.07
C GLU A 528 33.72 50.33 41.17
N VAL A 529 33.61 50.46 39.84
CA VAL A 529 34.38 49.65 38.87
C VAL A 529 35.40 50.42 38.05
N ILE A 530 35.30 51.76 37.93
CA ILE A 530 36.37 52.56 37.30
C ILE A 530 37.70 52.31 38.03
N GLY A 531 38.77 52.09 37.26
CA GLY A 531 40.10 51.73 37.76
C GLY A 531 40.25 50.26 38.20
N GLN A 532 39.16 49.49 38.33
CA GLN A 532 39.23 48.05 38.58
C GLN A 532 39.41 47.26 37.28
N ASN A 533 39.91 46.03 37.39
CA ASN A 533 39.97 45.10 36.27
C ASN A 533 38.65 44.29 36.18
N PRO A 534 38.10 43.98 34.98
CA PRO A 534 36.85 43.23 34.81
C PRO A 534 36.79 41.86 35.50
N ARG A 535 37.92 41.34 35.98
CA ARG A 535 37.98 40.16 36.85
C ARG A 535 37.11 40.25 38.12
N VAL A 536 36.69 41.45 38.53
CA VAL A 536 35.73 41.65 39.63
C VAL A 536 34.42 40.85 39.43
N LEU A 537 34.04 40.57 38.17
CA LEU A 537 32.86 39.79 37.80
C LEU A 537 33.09 38.26 37.78
N GLN A 538 34.30 37.76 38.06
CA GLN A 538 34.60 36.33 37.87
C GLN A 538 33.85 35.43 38.87
N SER A 539 33.08 34.47 38.34
CA SER A 539 32.49 33.40 39.17
C SER A 539 33.56 32.46 39.73
N GLY A 540 34.53 32.09 38.88
CA GLY A 540 35.47 30.97 39.06
C GLY A 540 35.23 29.82 38.08
N ASN A 541 34.07 29.79 37.40
CA ASN A 541 33.68 28.68 36.51
C ASN A 541 34.27 28.79 35.08
N THR A 542 34.61 29.99 34.62
CA THR A 542 35.33 30.18 33.34
C THR A 542 36.73 29.57 33.41
N LYS A 543 37.04 28.63 32.52
CA LYS A 543 38.36 27.97 32.42
C LYS A 543 39.48 28.96 32.13
N ALA A 544 40.63 28.82 32.81
CA ALA A 544 41.80 29.69 32.64
C ALA A 544 42.29 29.83 31.17
N ALA A 545 42.13 28.78 30.35
CA ALA A 545 42.48 28.79 28.93
C ALA A 545 41.72 29.87 28.13
N VAL A 546 40.47 30.19 28.50
CA VAL A 546 39.64 31.20 27.82
C VAL A 546 40.22 32.60 28.01
N TYR A 547 40.70 32.91 29.22
CA TYR A 547 41.40 34.18 29.48
C TYR A 547 42.78 34.24 28.80
N HIS A 548 43.48 33.12 28.69
CA HIS A 548 44.75 33.05 27.97
C HIS A 548 44.55 33.31 26.47
N GLU A 549 43.53 32.71 25.86
CA GLU A 549 43.13 32.93 24.47
C GLU A 549 42.74 34.40 24.23
N LEU A 550 41.92 35.00 25.11
CA LEU A 550 41.57 36.42 25.08
C LEU A 550 42.82 37.31 24.95
N TRP A 551 43.77 37.18 25.87
CA TRP A 551 44.96 38.03 25.89
C TRP A 551 45.92 37.76 24.72
N LEU A 552 46.02 36.52 24.24
CA LEU A 552 46.77 36.20 23.02
C LEU A 552 46.15 36.86 21.78
N THR A 553 44.83 36.77 21.60
CA THR A 553 44.11 37.35 20.46
C THR A 553 44.20 38.88 20.47
N LEU A 554 43.94 39.51 21.62
CA LEU A 554 44.08 40.96 21.79
C LEU A 554 45.53 41.44 21.59
N GLY A 555 46.51 40.66 22.05
CA GLY A 555 47.95 40.94 21.84
C GLY A 555 48.40 40.88 20.38
N ARG A 556 47.70 40.12 19.52
CA ARG A 556 47.87 40.17 18.05
C ARG A 556 47.10 41.33 17.39
N GLY A 557 46.34 42.10 18.15
CA GLY A 557 45.48 43.16 17.64
C GLY A 557 44.25 42.66 16.87
N GLU A 558 43.82 41.43 17.17
CA GLU A 558 42.62 40.79 16.62
C GLU A 558 41.43 40.98 17.57
N THR A 559 40.19 40.83 17.06
CA THR A 559 38.99 40.82 17.91
C THR A 559 38.78 39.43 18.50
N TRP A 560 38.65 39.34 19.82
CA TRP A 560 38.29 38.11 20.51
C TRP A 560 36.77 38.00 20.70
N LYS A 561 36.24 36.78 20.66
CA LYS A 561 34.84 36.48 20.98
C LYS A 561 34.76 35.17 21.75
N GLY A 562 34.04 35.17 22.86
CA GLY A 562 33.81 33.98 23.67
C GLY A 562 32.85 34.22 24.82
N GLU A 563 32.70 33.21 25.67
CA GLU A 563 31.73 33.21 26.76
C GLU A 563 32.45 33.21 28.13
N PHE A 564 31.90 33.97 29.07
CA PHE A 564 32.33 34.01 30.46
C PHE A 564 31.17 33.57 31.37
N GLU A 565 31.46 32.72 32.34
CA GLU A 565 30.57 32.50 33.48
C GLU A 565 30.95 33.52 34.56
N ASN A 566 30.10 34.51 34.79
CA ASN A 566 30.34 35.64 35.69
C ASN A 566 29.35 35.63 36.85
N ARG A 567 29.61 36.47 37.85
CA ARG A 567 28.78 36.64 39.04
C ARG A 567 28.49 38.13 39.27
N ARG A 568 27.21 38.44 39.46
CA ARG A 568 26.72 39.80 39.76
C ARG A 568 27.01 40.16 41.22
N LYS A 569 26.84 41.44 41.57
CA LYS A 569 27.06 41.97 42.92
C LYS A 569 26.20 41.31 44.00
N ASP A 570 25.00 40.83 43.65
CA ASP A 570 24.10 40.11 44.56
C ASP A 570 24.49 38.63 44.79
N GLY A 571 25.52 38.14 44.11
CA GLY A 571 25.98 36.76 44.16
C GLY A 571 25.36 35.83 43.10
N SER A 572 24.40 36.30 42.30
CA SER A 572 23.82 35.50 41.21
C SER A 572 24.83 35.27 40.08
N GLU A 573 24.91 34.02 39.58
CA GLU A 573 25.78 33.67 38.45
C GLU A 573 25.03 33.78 37.12
N TYR A 574 25.74 34.22 36.08
CA TYR A 574 25.19 34.47 34.75
C TYR A 574 26.22 34.19 33.66
N THR A 575 25.76 33.70 32.51
CA THR A 575 26.61 33.48 31.35
C THR A 575 26.58 34.70 30.43
N GLU A 576 27.76 35.23 30.14
CA GLU A 576 27.98 36.45 29.34
C GLU A 576 28.68 36.10 28.03
N LEU A 577 28.07 36.42 26.89
CA LEU A 577 28.76 36.43 25.60
C LEU A 577 29.47 37.78 25.44
N ALA A 578 30.78 37.77 25.25
CA ALA A 578 31.60 38.96 25.10
C ALA A 578 32.33 38.98 23.75
N ILE A 579 32.37 40.16 23.14
CA ILE A 579 33.22 40.50 21.99
C ILE A 579 34.15 41.61 22.46
N VAL A 580 35.46 41.37 22.40
CA VAL A 580 36.48 42.33 22.85
C VAL A 580 37.39 42.70 21.68
N ALA A 581 37.44 43.98 21.35
CA ALA A 581 38.16 44.51 20.18
C ALA A 581 39.19 45.58 20.60
N PRO A 582 40.38 45.61 19.98
CA PRO A 582 41.35 46.68 20.16
C PRO A 582 40.93 47.96 19.44
N VAL A 583 40.94 49.09 20.15
CA VAL A 583 40.73 50.43 19.60
C VAL A 583 42.08 51.03 19.22
N ARG A 584 42.26 51.37 17.94
CA ARG A 584 43.53 51.87 17.40
C ARG A 584 43.55 53.39 17.28
N ARG A 585 44.73 53.99 17.43
CA ARG A 585 45.02 55.39 17.05
C ARG A 585 45.28 55.49 15.55
N GLU A 586 45.42 56.73 15.05
CA GLU A 586 45.72 57.00 13.63
C GLU A 586 47.08 56.44 13.17
N ASP A 587 48.02 56.24 14.10
CA ASP A 587 49.30 55.56 13.91
C ASP A 587 49.18 54.02 13.75
N GLY A 588 48.01 53.44 14.01
CA GLY A 588 47.73 52.01 13.98
C GLY A 588 48.03 51.25 15.28
N GLU A 589 48.64 51.89 16.28
CA GLU A 589 48.89 51.29 17.59
C GLU A 589 47.59 51.10 18.38
N ILE A 590 47.55 50.06 19.22
CA ILE A 590 46.40 49.79 20.09
C ILE A 590 46.48 50.75 21.27
N SER A 591 45.36 51.42 21.57
CA SER A 591 45.26 52.40 22.64
C SER A 591 44.41 51.94 23.82
N HIS A 592 43.30 51.25 23.53
CA HIS A 592 42.32 50.79 24.51
C HIS A 592 41.71 49.47 24.01
N PHE A 593 41.00 48.75 24.88
CA PHE A 593 40.11 47.66 24.47
C PHE A 593 38.66 48.04 24.72
N VAL A 594 37.78 47.77 23.76
CA VAL A 594 36.33 47.88 23.93
C VAL A 594 35.72 46.49 23.98
N ALA A 595 34.96 46.21 25.03
CA ALA A 595 34.19 44.99 25.20
C ALA A 595 32.69 45.29 25.08
N VAL A 596 32.02 44.63 24.13
CA VAL A 596 30.56 44.59 24.04
C VAL A 596 30.09 43.25 24.56
N LYS A 597 29.16 43.28 25.52
CA LYS A 597 28.78 42.11 26.31
C LYS A 597 27.26 41.97 26.41
N GLN A 598 26.81 40.72 26.37
CA GLN A 598 25.40 40.36 26.45
C GLN A 598 25.20 39.17 27.39
N ASP A 599 24.27 39.30 28.34
CA ASP A 599 23.79 38.17 29.13
C ASP A 599 23.00 37.21 28.22
N ILE A 600 23.42 35.94 28.20
CA ILE A 600 22.81 34.88 27.38
C ILE A 600 22.25 33.74 28.24
N THR A 601 22.15 33.92 29.56
CA THR A 601 21.75 32.88 30.52
C THR A 601 20.37 32.31 30.20
N GLU A 602 19.36 33.18 30.07
CA GLU A 602 18.00 32.77 29.72
C GLU A 602 17.93 32.18 28.30
N GLN A 603 18.65 32.77 27.35
CA GLN A 603 18.72 32.28 25.97
C GLN A 603 19.31 30.87 25.88
N LYS A 604 20.33 30.55 26.70
CA LYS A 604 20.89 29.19 26.82
C LYS A 604 19.89 28.24 27.46
N ARG A 605 19.20 28.64 28.53
CA ARG A 605 18.17 27.82 29.21
C ARG A 605 17.04 27.43 28.25
N LEU A 606 16.45 28.42 27.56
CA LEU A 606 15.36 28.20 26.61
C LEU A 606 15.79 27.32 25.43
N ARG A 607 17.01 27.49 24.89
CA ARG A 607 17.54 26.61 23.84
C ARG A 607 17.70 25.17 24.30
N ALA A 608 18.22 24.95 25.52
CA ALA A 608 18.35 23.60 26.08
C ALA A 608 16.99 22.95 26.33
N GLU A 609 16.00 23.71 26.80
CA GLU A 609 14.64 23.21 27.00
C GLU A 609 13.95 22.82 25.69
N VAL A 610 14.04 23.65 24.65
CA VAL A 610 13.51 23.35 23.31
C VAL A 610 14.19 22.12 22.69
N GLU A 611 15.51 21.98 22.82
CA GLU A 611 16.22 20.82 22.27
C GLU A 611 15.85 19.52 23.02
N ASN A 612 15.69 19.58 24.35
CA ASN A 612 15.22 18.44 25.14
C ASN A 612 13.78 18.03 24.77
N GLN A 613 12.87 19.00 24.60
CA GLN A 613 11.50 18.74 24.14
C GLN A 613 11.51 18.13 22.73
N ARG A 614 12.32 18.66 21.82
CA ARG A 614 12.49 18.15 20.47
C ARG A 614 12.96 16.69 20.45
N LEU A 615 14.01 16.37 21.21
CA LEU A 615 14.53 14.99 21.31
C LEU A 615 13.48 14.03 21.89
N SER A 616 12.70 14.47 22.88
CA SER A 616 11.59 13.68 23.43
C SER A 616 10.48 13.42 22.40
N LEU A 617 10.10 14.46 21.63
CA LEU A 617 9.13 14.36 20.54
C LEU A 617 9.61 13.46 19.40
N GLU A 618 10.88 13.56 18.98
CA GLU A 618 11.45 12.69 17.94
C GLU A 618 11.41 11.20 18.35
N VAL A 619 11.66 10.88 19.63
CA VAL A 619 11.52 9.53 20.17
C VAL A 619 10.05 9.08 20.18
N GLN A 620 9.13 9.91 20.68
CA GLN A 620 7.70 9.58 20.72
C GLN A 620 7.10 9.38 19.32
N VAL A 621 7.41 10.27 18.37
CA VAL A 621 6.97 10.14 16.97
C VAL A 621 7.50 8.84 16.38
N ARG A 622 8.79 8.53 16.55
CA ARG A 622 9.36 7.29 16.04
C ARG A 622 8.69 6.05 16.62
N GLN A 623 8.45 6.03 17.94
CA GLN A 623 7.73 4.93 18.59
C GLN A 623 6.30 4.79 18.05
N ARG A 624 5.55 5.89 17.98
CA ARG A 624 4.17 5.89 17.44
C ARG A 624 4.11 5.45 15.98
N THR A 625 5.05 5.87 15.13
CA THR A 625 5.12 5.42 13.73
C THR A 625 5.36 3.91 13.65
N THR A 626 6.23 3.35 14.49
CA THR A 626 6.45 1.89 14.54
C THR A 626 5.22 1.14 15.06
N GLU A 627 4.59 1.60 16.13
CA GLU A 627 3.32 1.02 16.64
C GLU A 627 2.22 1.05 15.57
N LEU A 628 2.08 2.17 14.84
CA LEU A 628 1.06 2.34 13.81
C LEU A 628 1.29 1.43 12.59
N HIS A 629 2.54 1.30 12.14
CA HIS A 629 2.89 0.38 11.05
C HIS A 629 2.59 -1.07 11.45
N LEU A 630 2.99 -1.48 12.67
CA LEU A 630 2.79 -2.85 13.14
C LEU A 630 1.29 -3.19 13.30
N ALA A 631 0.47 -2.23 13.74
CA ALA A 631 -0.98 -2.36 13.78
C ALA A 631 -1.62 -2.38 12.37
N MET A 632 -1.09 -1.62 11.41
CA MET A 632 -1.57 -1.64 10.02
C MET A 632 -1.25 -2.98 9.34
N ASP A 633 -0.02 -3.48 9.48
CA ASP A 633 0.41 -4.78 8.94
C ASP A 633 -0.45 -5.93 9.52
N GLN A 634 -0.78 -5.88 10.82
CA GLN A 634 -1.69 -6.82 11.47
C GLN A 634 -3.12 -6.74 10.90
N ALA A 635 -3.67 -5.53 10.75
CA ALA A 635 -5.01 -5.34 10.21
C ALA A 635 -5.12 -5.80 8.75
N GLU A 636 -4.09 -5.53 7.94
CA GLU A 636 -4.05 -5.92 6.54
C GLU A 636 -3.86 -7.44 6.38
N ALA A 637 -2.97 -8.06 7.15
CA ALA A 637 -2.81 -9.52 7.19
C ALA A 637 -4.12 -10.22 7.64
N ALA A 638 -4.81 -9.69 8.66
CA ALA A 638 -6.10 -10.22 9.10
C ALA A 638 -7.18 -10.09 8.01
N ASN A 639 -7.23 -8.97 7.28
CA ASN A 639 -8.20 -8.77 6.20
C ASN A 639 -7.92 -9.65 4.97
N GLN A 640 -6.63 -9.85 4.64
CA GLN A 640 -6.21 -10.80 3.61
C GLN A 640 -6.55 -12.25 4.00
N ALA A 641 -6.31 -12.64 5.25
CA ALA A 641 -6.68 -13.95 5.77
C ALA A 641 -8.21 -14.18 5.78
N LYS A 642 -9.00 -13.19 6.21
CA LYS A 642 -10.48 -13.20 6.11
C LYS A 642 -10.94 -13.41 4.66
N SER A 643 -10.35 -12.66 3.73
CA SER A 643 -10.70 -12.74 2.30
C SER A 643 -10.35 -14.10 1.69
N ALA A 644 -9.16 -14.64 1.99
CA ALA A 644 -8.73 -15.95 1.52
C ALA A 644 -9.58 -17.09 2.12
N PHE A 645 -9.91 -17.00 3.42
CA PHE A 645 -10.80 -17.96 4.09
C PHE A 645 -12.18 -17.99 3.45
N LEU A 646 -12.80 -16.83 3.21
CA LEU A 646 -14.13 -16.76 2.57
C LEU A 646 -14.11 -17.24 1.11
N ALA A 647 -13.06 -16.92 0.35
CA ALA A 647 -12.88 -17.42 -1.02
C ALA A 647 -12.76 -18.96 -1.05
N ASN A 648 -11.86 -19.52 -0.24
CA ASN A 648 -11.64 -20.97 -0.18
C ASN A 648 -12.89 -21.70 0.31
N MET A 649 -13.51 -21.22 1.41
CA MET A 649 -14.75 -21.81 1.93
C MET A 649 -15.89 -21.76 0.91
N SER A 650 -15.96 -20.74 0.05
CA SER A 650 -16.94 -20.74 -1.02
C SER A 650 -16.68 -21.79 -2.09
N HIS A 651 -15.42 -22.10 -2.44
CA HIS A 651 -15.13 -23.20 -3.37
C HIS A 651 -15.38 -24.57 -2.71
N GLU A 652 -15.02 -24.73 -1.44
CA GLU A 652 -15.23 -25.96 -0.67
C GLU A 652 -16.71 -26.25 -0.37
N ILE A 653 -17.56 -25.23 -0.24
CA ILE A 653 -19.02 -25.42 -0.11
C ILE A 653 -19.68 -25.58 -1.48
N ARG A 654 -19.25 -24.84 -2.51
CA ARG A 654 -19.80 -24.93 -3.88
C ARG A 654 -19.69 -26.34 -4.47
N THR A 655 -18.54 -26.99 -4.32
CA THR A 655 -18.28 -28.33 -4.88
C THR A 655 -19.28 -29.41 -4.42
N PRO A 656 -19.45 -29.69 -3.11
CA PRO A 656 -20.45 -30.65 -2.65
C PRO A 656 -21.89 -30.18 -2.92
N MET A 657 -22.16 -28.88 -2.91
CA MET A 657 -23.50 -28.37 -3.23
C MET A 657 -23.88 -28.58 -4.69
N ASN A 658 -22.96 -28.42 -5.63
CA ASN A 658 -23.17 -28.72 -7.05
C ASN A 658 -23.42 -30.22 -7.27
N ALA A 659 -22.70 -31.10 -6.54
CA ALA A 659 -22.94 -32.54 -6.58
C ALA A 659 -24.35 -32.91 -6.03
N ILE A 660 -24.76 -32.31 -4.90
CA ILE A 660 -26.10 -32.49 -4.32
C ILE A 660 -27.19 -32.02 -5.30
N LEU A 661 -27.01 -30.87 -5.94
CA LEU A 661 -27.93 -30.35 -6.97
C LEU A 661 -28.01 -31.28 -8.18
N GLY A 662 -26.87 -31.74 -8.71
CA GLY A 662 -26.80 -32.68 -9.82
C GLY A 662 -27.53 -34.00 -9.52
N ILE A 663 -27.24 -34.63 -8.38
CA ILE A 663 -27.91 -35.87 -7.96
C ILE A 663 -29.41 -35.65 -7.72
N THR A 664 -29.79 -34.53 -7.10
CA THR A 664 -31.21 -34.18 -6.89
C THR A 664 -31.95 -34.01 -8.22
N HIS A 665 -31.30 -33.44 -9.23
CA HIS A 665 -31.86 -33.28 -10.57
C HIS A 665 -31.95 -34.60 -11.35
N LEU A 666 -30.97 -35.50 -11.20
CA LEU A 666 -31.03 -36.84 -11.77
C LEU A 666 -32.18 -37.66 -11.15
N LEU A 667 -32.26 -37.71 -9.82
CA LEU A 667 -33.35 -38.39 -9.09
C LEU A 667 -34.74 -37.79 -9.40
N ALA A 668 -34.81 -36.50 -9.75
CA ALA A 668 -36.06 -35.88 -10.19
C ALA A 668 -36.53 -36.36 -11.59
N ARG A 669 -35.61 -36.87 -12.43
CA ARG A 669 -35.91 -37.39 -13.77
C ARG A 669 -36.29 -38.88 -13.80
N GLU A 670 -35.98 -39.64 -12.76
CA GLU A 670 -36.25 -41.09 -12.68
C GLU A 670 -37.69 -41.47 -12.27
N ASN A 671 -38.69 -40.67 -12.65
CA ASN A 671 -40.10 -40.83 -12.25
C ASN A 671 -40.30 -41.03 -10.72
N PRO A 672 -39.81 -40.10 -9.87
CA PRO A 672 -40.00 -40.19 -8.43
C PRO A 672 -41.48 -40.22 -8.04
N THR A 673 -41.83 -40.93 -6.97
CA THR A 673 -43.19 -40.88 -6.41
C THR A 673 -43.56 -39.44 -6.02
N PRO A 674 -44.86 -39.07 -5.98
CA PRO A 674 -45.27 -37.70 -5.64
C PRO A 674 -44.68 -37.18 -4.31
N GLN A 675 -44.49 -38.07 -3.33
CA GLN A 675 -43.87 -37.73 -2.05
C GLN A 675 -42.34 -37.57 -2.14
N GLN A 676 -41.66 -38.31 -3.02
CA GLN A 676 -40.24 -38.11 -3.31
C GLN A 676 -40.02 -36.81 -4.12
N ALA A 677 -40.86 -36.51 -5.11
CA ALA A 677 -40.77 -35.27 -5.89
C ALA A 677 -40.84 -34.02 -4.99
N VAL A 678 -41.77 -33.99 -4.02
CA VAL A 678 -41.87 -32.92 -3.03
C VAL A 678 -40.63 -32.83 -2.11
N ARG A 679 -40.00 -33.97 -1.78
CA ARG A 679 -38.76 -33.98 -0.97
C ARG A 679 -37.56 -33.48 -1.78
N LEU A 680 -37.39 -33.96 -3.02
CA LEU A 680 -36.34 -33.51 -3.94
C LEU A 680 -36.46 -32.01 -4.23
N GLY A 681 -37.68 -31.51 -4.47
CA GLY A 681 -37.92 -30.06 -4.62
C GLY A 681 -37.50 -29.24 -3.39
N LYS A 682 -37.73 -29.75 -2.16
CA LYS A 682 -37.26 -29.10 -0.92
C LYS A 682 -35.74 -29.13 -0.77
N VAL A 683 -35.09 -30.24 -1.12
CA VAL A 683 -33.61 -30.34 -1.11
C VAL A 683 -33.02 -29.35 -2.11
N ASN A 684 -33.56 -29.31 -3.33
CA ASN A 684 -33.12 -28.40 -4.39
C ASN A 684 -33.27 -26.92 -3.98
N ALA A 685 -34.42 -26.55 -3.41
CA ALA A 685 -34.66 -25.18 -2.93
C ALA A 685 -33.72 -24.78 -1.77
N ALA A 686 -33.48 -25.67 -0.81
CA ALA A 686 -32.53 -25.43 0.28
C ALA A 686 -31.09 -25.29 -0.23
N ALA A 687 -30.70 -26.12 -1.21
CA ALA A 687 -29.39 -26.09 -1.83
C ALA A 687 -29.13 -24.80 -2.63
N GLN A 688 -30.11 -24.39 -3.45
CA GLN A 688 -30.07 -23.12 -4.18
C GLN A 688 -30.04 -21.92 -3.25
N HIS A 689 -30.79 -21.96 -2.13
CA HIS A 689 -30.74 -20.91 -1.13
C HIS A 689 -29.35 -20.77 -0.50
N LEU A 690 -28.72 -21.89 -0.08
CA LEU A 690 -27.36 -21.88 0.48
C LEU A 690 -26.32 -21.33 -0.51
N MET A 691 -26.42 -21.72 -1.79
CA MET A 691 -25.58 -21.18 -2.86
C MET A 691 -25.75 -19.66 -3.04
N SER A 692 -26.98 -19.14 -2.90
CA SER A 692 -27.24 -17.69 -2.91
C SER A 692 -26.57 -17.00 -1.71
N VAL A 693 -26.69 -17.54 -0.49
CA VAL A 693 -26.05 -16.97 0.71
C VAL A 693 -24.54 -16.91 0.56
N LEU A 694 -23.96 -17.96 -0.02
CA LEU A 694 -22.53 -18.08 -0.23
C LEU A 694 -22.01 -17.03 -1.23
N ASN A 695 -22.72 -16.85 -2.35
CA ASN A 695 -22.40 -15.83 -3.34
C ASN A 695 -22.61 -14.39 -2.78
N ASP A 696 -23.66 -14.15 -1.98
CA ASP A 696 -23.88 -12.87 -1.27
C ASP A 696 -22.66 -12.52 -0.38
N ILE A 697 -22.16 -13.48 0.40
CA ILE A 697 -21.00 -13.31 1.29
C ILE A 697 -19.72 -13.06 0.49
N LEU A 698 -19.52 -13.78 -0.63
CA LEU A 698 -18.39 -13.55 -1.52
C LEU A 698 -18.40 -12.16 -2.15
N ASP A 699 -19.54 -11.72 -2.69
CA ASP A 699 -19.64 -10.40 -3.31
C ASP A 699 -19.41 -9.30 -2.26
N LEU A 700 -19.99 -9.41 -1.06
CA LEU A 700 -19.68 -8.47 0.03
C LEU A 700 -18.17 -8.45 0.36
N SER A 701 -17.53 -9.62 0.50
CA SER A 701 -16.10 -9.73 0.78
C SER A 701 -15.22 -9.15 -0.33
N LYS A 702 -15.57 -9.38 -1.61
CA LYS A 702 -14.85 -8.80 -2.77
C LYS A 702 -14.94 -7.28 -2.78
N ILE A 703 -16.08 -6.72 -2.34
CA ILE A 703 -16.26 -5.27 -2.29
C ILE A 703 -15.59 -4.63 -1.06
N GLU A 704 -15.63 -5.26 0.11
CA GLU A 704 -14.86 -4.84 1.29
C GLU A 704 -13.35 -4.79 0.98
N ALA A 705 -12.86 -5.76 0.21
CA ALA A 705 -11.46 -5.82 -0.23
C ALA A 705 -11.12 -4.92 -1.43
N GLY A 706 -12.07 -4.16 -1.98
CA GLY A 706 -11.87 -3.29 -3.15
C GLY A 706 -11.53 -4.04 -4.46
N ARG A 707 -11.82 -5.35 -4.54
CA ARG A 707 -11.48 -6.23 -5.67
C ARG A 707 -12.60 -6.39 -6.69
N LEU A 708 -13.82 -5.95 -6.37
CA LEU A 708 -14.94 -6.00 -7.32
C LEU A 708 -14.80 -4.88 -8.36
N GLN A 709 -14.57 -5.26 -9.61
CA GLN A 709 -14.53 -4.34 -10.75
C GLN A 709 -15.93 -4.23 -11.38
N ILE A 710 -16.26 -3.04 -11.89
CA ILE A 710 -17.48 -2.78 -12.65
C ILE A 710 -17.13 -2.89 -14.14
N GLU A 711 -17.90 -3.68 -14.88
CA GLU A 711 -17.70 -3.85 -16.32
C GLU A 711 -18.29 -2.67 -17.12
N HIS A 712 -17.73 -2.44 -18.31
CA HIS A 712 -18.13 -1.33 -19.18
C HIS A 712 -18.43 -1.86 -20.58
N THR A 713 -19.69 -2.21 -20.81
CA THR A 713 -20.21 -2.84 -22.04
C THR A 713 -21.42 -2.10 -22.57
N ASP A 714 -21.64 -2.13 -23.89
CA ASP A 714 -22.87 -1.61 -24.50
C ASP A 714 -24.03 -2.61 -24.30
N PHE A 715 -25.16 -2.14 -23.78
CA PHE A 715 -26.36 -2.94 -23.53
C PHE A 715 -27.65 -2.14 -23.78
N ARG A 716 -28.77 -2.84 -23.97
CA ARG A 716 -30.10 -2.21 -24.09
C ARG A 716 -30.81 -2.24 -22.73
N LEU A 717 -31.43 -1.13 -22.35
CA LEU A 717 -32.15 -1.02 -21.07
C LEU A 717 -33.34 -1.99 -20.98
N ALA A 718 -34.08 -2.18 -22.07
CA ALA A 718 -35.20 -3.12 -22.16
C ALA A 718 -34.77 -4.54 -21.76
N ASP A 719 -33.68 -5.05 -22.36
CA ASP A 719 -33.15 -6.39 -22.11
C ASP A 719 -32.81 -6.64 -20.63
N VAL A 720 -32.39 -5.60 -19.89
CA VAL A 720 -32.14 -5.68 -18.44
C VAL A 720 -33.45 -5.80 -17.65
N LEU A 721 -34.45 -4.96 -17.96
CA LEU A 721 -35.73 -4.95 -17.25
C LEU A 721 -36.57 -6.20 -17.57
N ASP A 722 -36.64 -6.59 -18.84
CA ASP A 722 -37.38 -7.77 -19.31
C ASP A 722 -36.79 -9.08 -18.75
N HIS A 723 -35.46 -9.15 -18.60
CA HIS A 723 -34.80 -10.29 -17.98
C HIS A 723 -35.18 -10.42 -16.49
N VAL A 724 -35.16 -9.31 -15.73
CA VAL A 724 -35.58 -9.32 -14.31
C VAL A 724 -37.06 -9.66 -14.19
N ALA A 725 -37.93 -9.09 -15.04
CA ALA A 725 -39.35 -9.42 -15.10
C ALA A 725 -39.58 -10.91 -15.36
N GLY A 726 -38.86 -11.48 -16.34
CA GLY A 726 -38.95 -12.90 -16.70
C GLY A 726 -38.55 -13.85 -15.56
N LEU A 727 -37.53 -13.51 -14.78
CA LEU A 727 -37.08 -14.31 -13.63
C LEU A 727 -38.09 -14.33 -12.47
N ILE A 728 -38.75 -13.22 -12.19
CA ILE A 728 -39.73 -13.14 -11.09
C ILE A 728 -41.14 -13.63 -11.47
N ASN A 729 -41.44 -13.69 -12.78
CA ASN A 729 -42.79 -13.93 -13.28
C ASN A 729 -43.41 -15.26 -12.81
N GLU A 730 -42.64 -16.35 -12.74
CA GLU A 730 -43.16 -17.66 -12.31
C GLU A 730 -43.66 -17.63 -10.85
N SER A 731 -42.90 -16.98 -9.96
CA SER A 731 -43.26 -16.76 -8.55
C SER A 731 -44.39 -15.73 -8.38
N ALA A 732 -44.42 -14.70 -9.23
CA ALA A 732 -45.49 -13.69 -9.23
C ALA A 732 -46.84 -14.30 -9.67
N VAL A 733 -46.86 -15.07 -10.77
CA VAL A 733 -48.04 -15.78 -11.28
C VAL A 733 -48.55 -16.81 -10.28
N ALA A 734 -47.66 -17.54 -9.60
CA ALA A 734 -48.05 -18.49 -8.53
C ALA A 734 -48.77 -17.81 -7.34
N LYS A 735 -48.55 -16.51 -7.14
CA LYS A 735 -49.26 -15.67 -6.16
C LYS A 735 -50.43 -14.85 -6.75
N GLY A 736 -50.62 -14.87 -8.07
CA GLY A 736 -51.60 -14.01 -8.76
C GLY A 736 -51.22 -12.52 -8.83
N LEU A 737 -49.94 -12.19 -8.71
CA LEU A 737 -49.42 -10.82 -8.82
C LEU A 737 -49.22 -10.41 -10.28
N ARG A 738 -49.50 -9.14 -10.61
CA ARG A 738 -49.16 -8.54 -11.92
C ARG A 738 -47.74 -7.98 -11.89
N VAL A 739 -46.95 -8.23 -12.93
CA VAL A 739 -45.63 -7.61 -13.11
C VAL A 739 -45.69 -6.65 -14.28
N ASP A 740 -45.41 -5.37 -14.04
CA ASP A 740 -45.42 -4.30 -15.02
C ASP A 740 -44.00 -3.76 -15.24
N VAL A 741 -43.66 -3.40 -16.48
CA VAL A 741 -42.36 -2.78 -16.83
C VAL A 741 -42.61 -1.40 -17.44
N ALA A 742 -42.02 -0.38 -16.85
CA ALA A 742 -42.17 1.02 -17.21
C ALA A 742 -40.78 1.67 -17.44
N PRO A 743 -40.18 1.50 -18.63
CA PRO A 743 -38.98 2.23 -18.98
C PRO A 743 -39.32 3.71 -19.15
N GLY A 744 -38.68 4.57 -18.36
CA GLY A 744 -38.81 6.02 -18.44
C GLY A 744 -38.02 6.60 -19.61
N ASN A 745 -37.79 7.91 -19.58
CA ASN A 745 -37.13 8.65 -20.67
C ASN A 745 -35.59 8.48 -20.64
N VAL A 746 -35.12 7.25 -20.79
CA VAL A 746 -33.70 6.85 -20.77
C VAL A 746 -33.29 6.41 -22.19
N PRO A 747 -32.06 6.73 -22.67
CA PRO A 747 -31.57 6.24 -23.96
C PRO A 747 -31.64 4.71 -24.09
N ILE A 748 -32.06 4.23 -25.27
CA ILE A 748 -32.29 2.80 -25.55
C ILE A 748 -31.02 1.97 -25.36
N SER A 749 -29.88 2.50 -25.78
CA SER A 749 -28.54 1.91 -25.63
C SER A 749 -27.74 2.65 -24.57
N LEU A 750 -27.20 1.92 -23.60
CA LEU A 750 -26.43 2.41 -22.47
C LEU A 750 -25.09 1.67 -22.40
N HIS A 751 -24.10 2.32 -21.79
CA HIS A 751 -22.77 1.75 -21.60
C HIS A 751 -22.44 1.67 -20.10
N GLY A 752 -22.13 0.46 -19.62
CA GLY A 752 -21.92 0.13 -18.21
C GLY A 752 -22.01 -1.37 -17.93
N ASP A 753 -22.40 -1.73 -16.70
CA ASP A 753 -22.45 -3.13 -16.23
C ASP A 753 -23.90 -3.66 -16.14
N PRO A 754 -24.42 -4.33 -17.18
CA PRO A 754 -25.78 -4.88 -17.15
C PRO A 754 -25.94 -6.01 -16.12
N THR A 755 -24.85 -6.65 -15.70
CA THR A 755 -24.90 -7.78 -14.74
C THR A 755 -25.12 -7.27 -13.32
N ARG A 756 -24.42 -6.21 -12.90
CA ARG A 756 -24.65 -5.58 -11.59
C ARG A 756 -25.98 -4.82 -11.52
N LEU A 757 -26.43 -4.22 -12.63
CA LEU A 757 -27.78 -3.66 -12.72
C LEU A 757 -28.87 -4.74 -12.55
N ARG A 758 -28.74 -5.90 -13.23
CA ARG A 758 -29.65 -7.05 -13.05
C ARG A 758 -29.63 -7.58 -11.62
N GLN A 759 -28.45 -7.72 -11.00
CA GLN A 759 -28.29 -8.19 -9.61
C GLN A 759 -29.00 -7.25 -8.62
N ALA A 760 -28.76 -5.95 -8.74
CA ALA A 760 -29.38 -4.91 -7.91
C ALA A 760 -30.92 -4.91 -8.02
N LEU A 761 -31.44 -4.96 -9.25
CA LEU A 761 -32.88 -5.03 -9.53
C LEU A 761 -33.52 -6.34 -9.02
N LEU A 762 -32.86 -7.49 -9.22
CA LEU A 762 -33.39 -8.79 -8.81
C LEU A 762 -33.46 -8.92 -7.28
N ASN A 763 -32.51 -8.32 -6.54
CA ASN A 763 -32.56 -8.21 -5.09
C ASN A 763 -33.79 -7.44 -4.59
N TYR A 764 -34.19 -6.36 -5.28
CA TYR A 764 -35.40 -5.62 -4.93
C TYR A 764 -36.67 -6.36 -5.40
N ALA A 765 -36.67 -6.90 -6.62
CA ALA A 765 -37.82 -7.59 -7.21
C ALA A 765 -38.20 -8.91 -6.52
N SER A 766 -37.22 -9.69 -6.07
CA SER A 766 -37.46 -10.89 -5.27
C SER A 766 -38.06 -10.55 -3.89
N ASN A 767 -37.63 -9.46 -3.26
CA ASN A 767 -38.26 -8.94 -2.05
C ASN A 767 -39.69 -8.45 -2.30
N ALA A 768 -39.95 -7.72 -3.38
CA ALA A 768 -41.30 -7.30 -3.79
C ALA A 768 -42.25 -8.50 -3.94
N VAL A 769 -41.84 -9.55 -4.66
CA VAL A 769 -42.62 -10.81 -4.78
C VAL A 769 -42.83 -11.47 -3.43
N LYS A 770 -41.83 -11.47 -2.55
CA LYS A 770 -41.90 -12.09 -1.23
C LYS A 770 -42.91 -11.40 -0.31
N PHE A 771 -42.89 -10.07 -0.25
CA PHE A 771 -43.68 -9.26 0.69
C PHE A 771 -45.04 -8.76 0.16
N THR A 772 -45.35 -9.02 -1.11
CA THR A 772 -46.68 -8.80 -1.68
C THR A 772 -47.49 -10.11 -1.68
N GLU A 773 -48.72 -10.09 -1.16
CA GLU A 773 -49.65 -11.23 -1.24
C GLU A 773 -50.65 -11.07 -2.39
N GLN A 774 -51.12 -9.86 -2.67
CA GLN A 774 -52.01 -9.53 -3.80
C GLN A 774 -51.65 -8.13 -4.35
N GLY A 775 -51.89 -7.90 -5.64
CA GLY A 775 -51.65 -6.62 -6.31
C GLY A 775 -50.60 -6.69 -7.41
N CYS A 776 -49.70 -5.70 -7.49
CA CYS A 776 -48.73 -5.58 -8.58
C CYS A 776 -47.32 -5.19 -8.14
N ILE A 777 -46.37 -5.49 -9.01
CA ILE A 777 -44.95 -5.13 -8.90
C ILE A 777 -44.57 -4.40 -10.18
N GLN A 778 -44.00 -3.20 -10.06
CA GLN A 778 -43.59 -2.37 -11.18
C GLN A 778 -42.07 -2.20 -11.20
N LEU A 779 -41.45 -2.54 -12.33
CA LEU A 779 -40.04 -2.30 -12.62
C LEU A 779 -39.91 -1.02 -13.46
N SER A 780 -39.03 -0.10 -13.08
CA SER A 780 -38.90 1.19 -13.75
C SER A 780 -37.46 1.70 -13.78
N ALA A 781 -37.17 2.58 -14.75
CA ALA A 781 -35.87 3.22 -14.92
C ALA A 781 -36.01 4.62 -15.51
N ASP A 782 -35.60 5.66 -14.77
CA ASP A 782 -35.79 7.08 -15.11
C ASP A 782 -34.47 7.84 -15.20
N LEU A 783 -34.32 8.71 -16.20
CA LEU A 783 -33.15 9.59 -16.34
C LEU A 783 -33.29 10.79 -15.40
N LEU A 784 -32.39 10.91 -14.41
CA LEU A 784 -32.37 12.04 -13.48
C LEU A 784 -31.54 13.22 -14.00
N THR A 785 -30.38 12.93 -14.62
CA THR A 785 -29.43 13.96 -15.04
C THR A 785 -28.58 13.47 -16.20
N GLU A 786 -28.32 14.33 -17.18
CA GLU A 786 -27.37 14.11 -18.28
C GLU A 786 -26.32 15.22 -18.29
N GLY A 787 -25.03 14.86 -18.37
CA GLY A 787 -23.94 15.84 -18.40
C GLY A 787 -22.56 15.21 -18.57
N ASN A 788 -21.66 15.90 -19.28
CA ASN A 788 -20.28 15.46 -19.56
C ASN A 788 -20.16 14.01 -20.12
N GLY A 789 -21.13 13.58 -20.94
CA GLY A 789 -21.17 12.22 -21.49
C GLY A 789 -21.63 11.13 -20.51
N SER A 790 -21.99 11.50 -19.28
CA SER A 790 -22.54 10.60 -18.25
C SER A 790 -24.04 10.83 -18.07
N LEU A 791 -24.76 9.73 -17.83
CA LEU A 791 -26.18 9.66 -17.53
C LEU A 791 -26.35 9.15 -16.10
N LEU A 792 -27.06 9.86 -15.25
CA LEU A 792 -27.49 9.36 -13.94
C LEU A 792 -28.91 8.80 -14.08
N VAL A 793 -29.04 7.48 -14.00
CA VAL A 793 -30.32 6.76 -14.16
C VAL A 793 -30.75 6.19 -12.82
N ARG A 794 -32.00 6.45 -12.41
CA ARG A 794 -32.66 5.85 -11.24
C ARG A 794 -33.39 4.59 -11.67
N PHE A 795 -33.02 3.45 -11.11
CA PHE A 795 -33.72 2.18 -11.25
C PHE A 795 -34.58 1.97 -10.02
N ALA A 796 -35.85 1.59 -10.19
CA ALA A 796 -36.78 1.42 -9.08
C ALA A 796 -37.69 0.20 -9.26
N VAL A 797 -37.97 -0.46 -8.14
CA VAL A 797 -38.92 -1.55 -8.01
C VAL A 797 -39.97 -1.12 -7.00
N GLN A 798 -41.23 -1.03 -7.44
CA GLN A 798 -42.37 -0.69 -6.59
C GLN A 798 -43.27 -1.90 -6.39
N ASP A 799 -43.72 -2.11 -5.16
CA ASP A 799 -44.66 -3.15 -4.75
C ASP A 799 -45.89 -2.56 -4.07
N THR A 800 -47.00 -3.31 -4.06
CA THR A 800 -48.22 -3.01 -3.31
C THR A 800 -48.37 -3.92 -2.08
N GLY A 801 -47.25 -4.25 -1.44
CA GLY A 801 -47.16 -5.20 -0.34
C GLY A 801 -47.45 -4.58 1.03
N ILE A 802 -46.94 -5.22 2.08
CA ILE A 802 -47.19 -4.82 3.48
C ILE A 802 -46.64 -3.44 3.87
N GLY A 803 -45.74 -2.86 3.07
CA GLY A 803 -45.01 -1.63 3.41
C GLY A 803 -44.09 -1.76 4.63
N ILE A 804 -43.40 -0.68 4.97
CA ILE A 804 -42.39 -0.66 6.03
C ILE A 804 -42.60 0.56 6.93
N ALA A 805 -42.49 0.36 8.26
CA ALA A 805 -42.60 1.45 9.22
C ALA A 805 -41.38 2.40 9.13
N HIS A 806 -41.62 3.72 9.27
CA HIS A 806 -40.58 4.75 9.17
C HIS A 806 -39.38 4.52 10.11
N GLU A 807 -39.61 3.94 11.29
CA GLU A 807 -38.59 3.63 12.29
C GLU A 807 -37.61 2.54 11.82
N THR A 808 -38.05 1.65 10.92
CA THR A 808 -37.28 0.52 10.41
C THR A 808 -36.41 0.90 9.20
N ILE A 809 -36.83 1.90 8.42
CA ILE A 809 -36.15 2.33 7.17
C ILE A 809 -34.62 2.54 7.34
N PRO A 810 -34.12 3.22 8.39
CA PRO A 810 -32.67 3.45 8.58
C PRO A 810 -31.83 2.17 8.77
N GLN A 811 -32.46 1.04 9.09
CA GLN A 811 -31.78 -0.23 9.40
C GLN A 811 -31.68 -1.16 8.18
N LEU A 812 -32.55 -1.00 7.19
CA LEU A 812 -32.70 -1.91 6.04
C LEU A 812 -31.44 -2.13 5.19
N PHE A 813 -30.53 -1.15 5.15
CA PHE A 813 -29.34 -1.17 4.30
C PHE A 813 -28.06 -1.60 5.04
N LYS A 814 -28.14 -1.99 6.32
CA LYS A 814 -26.99 -2.54 7.04
C LYS A 814 -26.91 -4.05 6.82
N ALA A 815 -25.68 -4.57 6.72
CA ALA A 815 -25.48 -6.01 6.58
C ALA A 815 -25.97 -6.76 7.83
N PHE A 816 -26.66 -7.88 7.61
CA PHE A 816 -27.19 -8.80 8.63
C PHE A 816 -28.32 -8.26 9.53
N GLU A 817 -28.74 -6.99 9.45
CA GLU A 817 -29.95 -6.51 10.13
C GLU A 817 -31.22 -6.96 9.37
N GLN A 818 -32.24 -7.40 10.10
CA GLN A 818 -33.56 -7.78 9.56
C GLN A 818 -34.67 -7.13 10.39
N ALA A 819 -35.69 -6.62 9.69
CA ALA A 819 -36.72 -5.74 10.23
C ALA A 819 -37.52 -6.28 11.44
N ASP A 820 -37.82 -7.59 11.49
CA ASP A 820 -38.64 -8.18 12.55
C ASP A 820 -38.42 -9.70 12.69
N PRO A 821 -38.02 -10.23 13.87
CA PRO A 821 -37.85 -11.66 14.14
C PRO A 821 -39.10 -12.52 13.87
N SER A 822 -40.30 -11.93 13.89
CA SER A 822 -41.56 -12.63 13.56
C SER A 822 -41.61 -13.03 12.08
N THR A 823 -41.18 -12.13 11.19
CA THR A 823 -41.21 -12.33 9.74
C THR A 823 -40.15 -13.33 9.26
N THR A 824 -39.02 -13.43 9.96
CA THR A 824 -37.92 -14.37 9.66
C THR A 824 -38.41 -15.83 9.60
N ARG A 825 -39.33 -16.22 10.49
CA ARG A 825 -39.90 -17.58 10.52
C ARG A 825 -40.86 -17.90 9.38
N ARG A 826 -41.43 -16.89 8.71
CA ARG A 826 -42.50 -17.07 7.72
C ARG A 826 -42.01 -16.96 6.27
N TYR A 827 -40.94 -16.20 6.00
CA TYR A 827 -40.48 -15.97 4.62
C TYR A 827 -38.97 -16.10 4.36
N GLY A 828 -38.09 -16.16 5.38
CA GLY A 828 -36.64 -16.43 5.25
C GLY A 828 -35.80 -15.38 4.47
N GLY A 829 -34.49 -15.28 4.74
CA GLY A 829 -33.59 -14.38 3.98
C GLY A 829 -32.22 -14.16 4.63
N THR A 830 -31.26 -13.65 3.85
CA THR A 830 -29.86 -13.47 4.26
C THR A 830 -29.60 -12.16 5.03
N GLY A 831 -30.40 -11.11 4.78
CA GLY A 831 -30.09 -9.75 5.26
C GLY A 831 -28.89 -9.10 4.56
N LEU A 832 -28.43 -9.67 3.44
CA LEU A 832 -27.26 -9.17 2.68
C LEU A 832 -27.64 -8.43 1.41
N GLY A 833 -28.69 -8.85 0.69
CA GLY A 833 -29.05 -8.32 -0.62
C GLY A 833 -29.23 -6.79 -0.69
N LEU A 834 -29.83 -6.16 0.33
CA LEU A 834 -29.98 -4.69 0.35
C LEU A 834 -28.65 -3.95 0.59
N ALA A 835 -27.78 -4.49 1.45
CA ALA A 835 -26.44 -3.95 1.69
C ALA A 835 -25.53 -4.11 0.45
N ILE A 836 -25.63 -5.24 -0.25
CA ILE A 836 -24.95 -5.47 -1.53
C ILE A 836 -25.46 -4.47 -2.58
N THR A 837 -26.77 -4.31 -2.75
CA THR A 837 -27.32 -3.35 -3.74
C THR A 837 -26.88 -1.91 -3.45
N ARG A 838 -26.87 -1.50 -2.17
CA ARG A 838 -26.30 -0.19 -1.77
C ARG A 838 -24.86 -0.04 -2.24
N ARG A 839 -24.02 -1.04 -1.98
CA ARG A 839 -22.60 -0.97 -2.29
C ARG A 839 -22.31 -1.06 -3.79
N LEU A 840 -23.13 -1.78 -4.55
CA LEU A 840 -23.09 -1.77 -6.02
C LEU A 840 -23.47 -0.40 -6.59
N ALA A 841 -24.49 0.27 -6.04
CA ALA A 841 -24.86 1.63 -6.45
C ALA A 841 -23.72 2.63 -6.18
N GLU A 842 -23.11 2.57 -4.98
CA GLU A 842 -21.93 3.38 -4.62
C GLU A 842 -20.75 3.16 -5.59
N LEU A 843 -20.46 1.91 -5.98
CA LEU A 843 -19.42 1.59 -6.98
C LEU A 843 -19.76 2.07 -8.39
N MET A 844 -21.04 2.07 -8.76
CA MET A 844 -21.55 2.66 -10.01
C MET A 844 -21.73 4.20 -9.91
N GLY A 845 -21.21 4.85 -8.87
CA GLY A 845 -21.22 6.31 -8.72
C GLY A 845 -22.59 6.93 -8.44
N GLY A 846 -23.51 6.14 -7.87
CA GLY A 846 -24.85 6.55 -7.43
C GLY A 846 -25.13 6.22 -5.96
N GLU A 847 -26.41 6.16 -5.60
CA GLU A 847 -26.93 6.02 -4.23
C GLU A 847 -28.18 5.11 -4.18
N THR A 848 -28.70 4.83 -2.98
CA THR A 848 -29.92 4.02 -2.79
C THR A 848 -30.90 4.65 -1.81
N GLY A 849 -32.19 4.38 -1.99
CA GLY A 849 -33.22 4.74 -1.04
C GLY A 849 -34.44 3.83 -1.10
N VAL A 850 -35.41 4.16 -0.25
CA VAL A 850 -36.71 3.49 -0.18
C VAL A 850 -37.77 4.51 0.21
N ASP A 851 -38.89 4.48 -0.51
CA ASP A 851 -40.09 5.25 -0.23
C ASP A 851 -41.20 4.23 0.11
N SER A 852 -41.71 4.19 1.34
CA SER A 852 -42.65 3.13 1.78
C SER A 852 -43.63 3.60 2.84
N GLU A 853 -44.87 3.11 2.75
CA GLU A 853 -45.94 3.36 3.71
C GLU A 853 -46.59 2.03 4.14
N PRO A 854 -46.76 1.76 5.46
CA PRO A 854 -47.39 0.53 5.95
C PRO A 854 -48.80 0.31 5.37
N GLY A 855 -49.02 -0.87 4.79
CA GLY A 855 -50.29 -1.26 4.17
C GLY A 855 -50.54 -0.70 2.77
N VAL A 856 -49.63 0.13 2.23
CA VAL A 856 -49.71 0.69 0.86
C VAL A 856 -48.69 0.01 -0.06
N GLY A 857 -47.46 -0.21 0.43
CA GLY A 857 -46.38 -0.87 -0.31
C GLY A 857 -45.02 -0.19 -0.13
N SER A 858 -44.06 -0.58 -0.98
CA SER A 858 -42.69 -0.06 -0.94
C SER A 858 -42.16 0.23 -2.34
N CYS A 859 -41.40 1.30 -2.50
CA CYS A 859 -40.60 1.60 -3.69
C CYS A 859 -39.12 1.60 -3.30
N PHE A 860 -38.39 0.55 -3.65
CA PHE A 860 -36.95 0.46 -3.47
C PHE A 860 -36.24 0.93 -4.74
N TRP A 861 -35.23 1.78 -4.58
CA TRP A 861 -34.57 2.40 -5.73
C TRP A 861 -33.07 2.60 -5.53
N PHE A 862 -32.34 2.59 -6.64
CA PHE A 862 -30.93 2.91 -6.70
C PHE A 862 -30.62 3.79 -7.92
N THR A 863 -29.53 4.54 -7.89
CA THR A 863 -29.02 5.27 -9.05
C THR A 863 -27.70 4.68 -9.53
N ALA A 864 -27.42 4.80 -10.82
CA ALA A 864 -26.15 4.40 -11.42
C ALA A 864 -25.71 5.44 -12.46
N ARG A 865 -24.41 5.74 -12.51
CA ARG A 865 -23.79 6.52 -13.58
C ARG A 865 -23.43 5.62 -14.74
N LEU A 866 -24.06 5.86 -15.87
CA LEU A 866 -23.87 5.17 -17.13
C LEU A 866 -23.37 6.17 -18.18
N GLN A 867 -23.09 5.69 -19.39
CA GLN A 867 -22.86 6.52 -20.57
C GLN A 867 -23.84 6.11 -21.69
N ARG A 868 -23.93 6.89 -22.78
CA ARG A 868 -24.69 6.48 -23.97
C ARG A 868 -23.94 5.35 -24.69
N GLY A 869 -24.63 4.22 -24.93
CA GLY A 869 -24.08 3.11 -25.72
C GLY A 869 -24.10 3.39 -27.22
N LYS A 870 -23.31 2.65 -28.01
CA LYS A 870 -23.28 2.82 -29.47
C LYS A 870 -24.47 2.10 -30.12
N SER A 871 -25.44 2.86 -30.64
CA SER A 871 -26.52 2.29 -31.45
C SER A 871 -25.99 1.74 -32.77
N SER A 872 -26.15 0.44 -32.99
CA SER A 872 -26.22 -0.12 -34.34
C SER A 872 -27.69 -0.18 -34.78
N VAL A 873 -27.93 0.08 -36.07
CA VAL A 873 -29.23 0.21 -36.75
C VAL A 873 -29.93 1.57 -36.59
N THR A 874 -29.98 2.26 -37.74
CA THR A 874 -30.70 3.48 -38.15
C THR A 874 -31.91 3.95 -37.34
N ASP A 875 -31.85 5.23 -36.92
CA ASP A 875 -33.03 6.07 -36.67
C ASP A 875 -33.87 6.24 -37.94
N SER A 876 -35.20 6.20 -37.81
CA SER A 876 -36.14 6.72 -38.83
C SER A 876 -37.35 7.40 -38.17
N GLU A 877 -37.26 8.73 -38.11
CA GLU A 877 -38.27 9.78 -37.87
C GLU A 877 -39.20 9.76 -36.62
N PRO A 878 -39.55 10.94 -36.07
CA PRO A 878 -40.31 11.07 -34.83
C PRO A 878 -41.83 11.01 -35.06
N VAL A 879 -42.53 10.22 -34.24
CA VAL A 879 -44.01 10.14 -34.25
C VAL A 879 -44.62 11.13 -33.23
N ASP A 880 -45.68 11.83 -33.66
CA ASP A 880 -46.41 12.86 -32.94
C ASP A 880 -46.96 12.38 -31.56
N PRO A 881 -46.72 13.12 -30.45
CA PRO A 881 -47.19 12.75 -29.11
C PRO A 881 -48.72 12.92 -28.86
N ARG A 882 -49.56 13.15 -29.89
CA ARG A 882 -51.01 13.36 -29.74
C ARG A 882 -51.90 12.38 -30.52
N ALA A 883 -51.87 11.10 -30.13
CA ALA A 883 -52.86 10.12 -30.59
C ALA A 883 -53.31 9.15 -29.48
N THR A 884 -54.08 9.66 -28.51
CA THR A 884 -54.76 8.81 -27.51
C THR A 884 -55.94 8.07 -28.17
N VAL A 885 -55.72 6.83 -28.61
CA VAL A 885 -56.81 5.95 -29.07
C VAL A 885 -56.68 4.58 -28.40
N ILE A 886 -57.73 4.22 -27.65
CA ILE A 886 -57.94 2.90 -27.07
C ILE A 886 -57.85 1.85 -28.20
N LYS A 887 -56.87 0.94 -28.12
CA LYS A 887 -56.83 -0.26 -28.96
C LYS A 887 -56.84 -1.50 -28.09
N GLN A 888 -57.60 -2.48 -28.57
CA GLN A 888 -57.82 -3.77 -27.96
C GLN A 888 -56.51 -4.56 -27.80
N ARG A 889 -56.56 -5.65 -27.01
CA ARG A 889 -55.51 -6.68 -26.90
C ARG A 889 -54.71 -6.79 -28.21
N PRO A 890 -53.36 -6.67 -28.19
CA PRO A 890 -52.59 -7.12 -29.33
C PRO A 890 -52.90 -8.62 -29.52
N GLN A 891 -53.46 -8.97 -30.68
CA GLN A 891 -53.18 -10.28 -31.25
C GLN A 891 -51.65 -10.44 -31.31
N PRO A 892 -51.12 -11.68 -31.18
CA PRO A 892 -49.69 -11.89 -31.38
C PRO A 892 -49.30 -11.25 -32.71
N ALA A 893 -48.21 -10.47 -32.70
CA ALA A 893 -47.70 -9.84 -33.91
C ALA A 893 -47.56 -10.93 -34.99
N PRO A 894 -47.90 -10.65 -36.27
CA PRO A 894 -47.57 -11.57 -37.35
C PRO A 894 -46.08 -11.86 -37.25
N ALA A 895 -45.72 -13.14 -37.25
CA ALA A 895 -44.31 -13.51 -37.21
C ALA A 895 -43.60 -12.83 -38.40
N PRO A 896 -42.35 -12.37 -38.25
CA PRO A 896 -41.63 -11.78 -39.38
C PRO A 896 -41.66 -12.78 -40.54
N ALA A 897 -41.84 -12.30 -41.78
CA ALA A 897 -42.33 -13.14 -42.88
C ALA A 897 -41.49 -14.41 -43.22
N GLY A 898 -40.27 -14.53 -42.70
CA GLY A 898 -39.47 -15.76 -42.74
C GLY A 898 -39.85 -16.82 -41.69
N ASP A 899 -40.23 -16.41 -40.47
CA ASP A 899 -40.54 -17.33 -39.36
C ASP A 899 -41.77 -18.19 -39.66
N GLU A 900 -42.80 -17.60 -40.25
CA GLU A 900 -44.02 -18.34 -40.66
C GLU A 900 -43.74 -19.28 -41.83
N GLN A 901 -42.81 -18.95 -42.74
CA GLN A 901 -42.36 -19.85 -43.79
C GLN A 901 -41.57 -21.04 -43.25
N VAL A 902 -40.67 -20.83 -42.29
CA VAL A 902 -39.91 -21.90 -41.62
C VAL A 902 -40.85 -22.81 -40.83
N LEU A 903 -41.79 -22.26 -40.06
CA LEU A 903 -42.82 -23.04 -39.37
C LEU A 903 -43.69 -23.85 -40.34
N ALA A 904 -44.09 -23.27 -41.48
CA ALA A 904 -44.84 -23.97 -42.51
C ALA A 904 -44.02 -25.06 -43.24
N ALA A 905 -42.69 -24.92 -43.30
CA ALA A 905 -41.81 -25.96 -43.83
C ALA A 905 -41.62 -27.11 -42.83
N LEU A 906 -41.41 -26.80 -41.54
CA LEU A 906 -41.27 -27.80 -40.47
C LEU A 906 -42.55 -28.61 -40.26
N ARG A 907 -43.73 -27.97 -40.28
CA ARG A 907 -45.04 -28.66 -40.18
C ARG A 907 -45.38 -29.59 -41.36
N ARG A 908 -44.56 -29.63 -42.41
CA ARG A 908 -44.68 -30.57 -43.53
C ARG A 908 -43.82 -31.82 -43.36
N LEU A 909 -43.00 -31.91 -42.31
CA LEU A 909 -42.19 -33.09 -42.02
C LEU A 909 -43.07 -34.18 -41.40
N PRO A 910 -43.08 -35.42 -41.94
CA PRO A 910 -44.05 -36.44 -41.52
C PRO A 910 -43.95 -36.87 -40.05
N ASP A 911 -42.75 -36.83 -39.48
CA ASP A 911 -42.43 -37.23 -38.11
C ASP A 911 -41.93 -36.03 -37.28
N LEU A 912 -42.66 -34.90 -37.34
CA LEU A 912 -42.34 -33.74 -36.50
C LEU A 912 -43.61 -33.00 -36.04
N ASP A 913 -44.02 -33.25 -34.81
CA ASP A 913 -45.00 -32.42 -34.11
C ASP A 913 -44.33 -31.12 -33.64
N VAL A 914 -44.36 -30.13 -34.52
CA VAL A 914 -43.81 -28.78 -34.30
C VAL A 914 -44.43 -28.10 -33.09
N ASP A 915 -45.71 -28.33 -32.82
CA ASP A 915 -46.40 -27.65 -31.73
C ASP A 915 -46.04 -28.30 -30.38
N ALA A 916 -45.92 -29.64 -30.32
CA ALA A 916 -45.35 -30.33 -29.15
C ALA A 916 -43.87 -29.95 -28.90
N GLY A 917 -43.06 -29.85 -29.94
CA GLY A 917 -41.66 -29.44 -29.85
C GLY A 917 -41.47 -27.98 -29.39
N LEU A 918 -42.30 -27.06 -29.89
CA LEU A 918 -42.36 -25.68 -29.41
C LEU A 918 -42.74 -25.60 -27.92
N HIS A 919 -43.68 -26.44 -27.48
CA HIS A 919 -44.08 -26.50 -26.06
C HIS A 919 -42.91 -26.88 -25.13
N VAL A 920 -41.99 -27.75 -25.56
CA VAL A 920 -40.78 -28.11 -24.79
C VAL A 920 -39.87 -26.90 -24.53
N VAL A 921 -39.76 -25.98 -25.49
CA VAL A 921 -38.98 -24.73 -25.38
C VAL A 921 -39.85 -23.50 -25.00
N ARG A 922 -40.98 -23.72 -24.32
CA ARG A 922 -41.89 -22.66 -23.85
C ARG A 922 -42.34 -21.69 -24.99
N ASN A 923 -42.62 -22.24 -26.18
CA ASN A 923 -43.04 -21.55 -27.40
C ASN A 923 -42.04 -20.53 -28.00
N LYS A 924 -40.74 -20.67 -27.70
CA LYS A 924 -39.69 -19.81 -28.27
C LYS A 924 -39.14 -20.39 -29.58
N LEU A 925 -39.61 -19.87 -30.73
CA LEU A 925 -39.23 -20.36 -32.06
C LEU A 925 -37.72 -20.45 -32.27
N GLY A 926 -36.95 -19.40 -31.97
CA GLY A 926 -35.48 -19.42 -32.15
C GLY A 926 -34.78 -20.53 -31.33
N GLN A 927 -35.29 -20.86 -30.14
CA GLN A 927 -34.77 -21.97 -29.34
C GLN A 927 -35.19 -23.33 -29.92
N TYR A 928 -36.38 -23.42 -30.53
CA TYR A 928 -36.81 -24.64 -31.22
C TYR A 928 -35.98 -24.90 -32.48
N LEU A 929 -35.73 -23.87 -33.29
CA LEU A 929 -34.85 -23.98 -34.48
C LEU A 929 -33.42 -24.38 -34.11
N HIS A 930 -32.89 -23.85 -33.00
CA HIS A 930 -31.59 -24.25 -32.49
C HIS A 930 -31.57 -25.72 -32.02
N LEU A 931 -32.59 -26.16 -31.27
CA LEU A 931 -32.73 -27.56 -30.85
C LEU A 931 -32.82 -28.53 -32.04
N LEU A 932 -33.50 -28.14 -33.12
CA LEU A 932 -33.57 -28.91 -34.36
C LEU A 932 -32.23 -28.93 -35.12
N SER A 933 -31.45 -27.84 -35.10
CA SER A 933 -30.10 -27.82 -35.67
C SER A 933 -29.14 -28.73 -34.89
N MET A 934 -29.12 -28.62 -33.56
CA MET A 934 -28.34 -29.50 -32.67
C MET A 934 -28.69 -30.97 -32.90
N PHE A 935 -29.99 -31.29 -33.01
CA PHE A 935 -30.42 -32.65 -33.33
C PHE A 935 -29.85 -33.13 -34.68
N SER A 936 -29.87 -32.25 -35.69
CA SER A 936 -29.34 -32.57 -37.02
C SER A 936 -27.82 -32.70 -37.07
N GLU A 937 -27.09 -32.05 -36.17
CA GLU A 937 -25.62 -32.08 -36.08
C GLU A 937 -25.13 -33.30 -35.28
N LEU A 938 -25.76 -33.61 -34.14
CA LEU A 938 -25.20 -34.53 -33.15
C LEU A 938 -25.66 -35.99 -33.32
N HIS A 939 -26.88 -36.23 -33.80
CA HIS A 939 -27.49 -37.57 -33.77
C HIS A 939 -27.41 -38.34 -35.10
N GLY A 940 -26.81 -37.76 -36.15
CA GLY A 940 -26.78 -38.35 -37.49
C GLY A 940 -26.18 -39.75 -37.61
N ASN A 941 -25.24 -40.08 -36.72
CA ASN A 941 -24.48 -41.35 -36.73
C ASN A 941 -24.85 -42.28 -35.56
N ASP A 942 -25.93 -42.01 -34.82
CA ASP A 942 -26.23 -42.76 -33.59
C ASP A 942 -26.53 -44.25 -33.84
N ILE A 943 -27.11 -44.61 -34.98
CA ILE A 943 -27.36 -46.03 -35.31
C ILE A 943 -26.06 -46.78 -35.61
N ASP A 944 -25.09 -46.15 -36.26
CA ASP A 944 -23.77 -46.76 -36.47
C ASP A 944 -22.99 -46.89 -35.16
N ARG A 945 -23.18 -45.97 -34.21
CA ARG A 945 -22.65 -46.10 -32.84
C ARG A 945 -23.28 -47.28 -32.10
N VAL A 946 -24.60 -47.50 -32.24
CA VAL A 946 -25.28 -48.68 -31.68
C VAL A 946 -24.74 -49.96 -32.32
N ARG A 947 -24.61 -50.03 -33.65
CA ARG A 947 -23.99 -51.19 -34.35
C ARG A 947 -22.57 -51.45 -33.86
N GLY A 948 -21.72 -50.42 -33.77
CA GLY A 948 -20.35 -50.54 -33.30
C GLY A 948 -20.24 -51.05 -31.85
N ALA A 949 -21.12 -50.59 -30.96
CA ALA A 949 -21.19 -51.05 -29.58
C ALA A 949 -21.74 -52.48 -29.45
N LEU A 950 -22.68 -52.89 -30.30
CA LEU A 950 -23.14 -54.29 -30.35
C LEU A 950 -22.02 -55.23 -30.84
N ALA A 951 -21.30 -54.84 -31.89
CA ALA A 951 -20.19 -55.61 -32.46
C ALA A 951 -18.98 -55.76 -31.50
N SER A 952 -18.76 -54.79 -30.61
CA SER A 952 -17.74 -54.87 -29.55
C SER A 952 -18.21 -55.62 -28.30
N GLY A 953 -19.49 -56.02 -28.23
CA GLY A 953 -20.11 -56.67 -27.07
C GLY A 953 -20.59 -55.71 -25.98
N ASP A 954 -20.41 -54.40 -26.15
CA ASP A 954 -20.82 -53.34 -25.23
C ASP A 954 -22.31 -53.00 -25.37
N ARG A 955 -23.15 -53.95 -24.92
CA ARG A 955 -24.62 -53.81 -24.94
C ARG A 955 -25.13 -52.64 -24.10
N GLU A 956 -24.42 -52.22 -23.06
CA GLU A 956 -24.89 -51.14 -22.20
C GLU A 956 -24.70 -49.77 -22.88
N ASN A 957 -23.57 -49.55 -23.54
CA ASN A 957 -23.38 -48.35 -24.37
C ASN A 957 -24.35 -48.32 -25.57
N ALA A 958 -24.58 -49.47 -26.23
CA ALA A 958 -25.61 -49.60 -27.25
C ALA A 958 -27.01 -49.19 -26.73
N ARG A 959 -27.35 -49.59 -25.50
CA ARG A 959 -28.60 -49.21 -24.82
C ARG A 959 -28.64 -47.72 -24.47
N ILE A 960 -27.52 -47.14 -24.03
CA ILE A 960 -27.39 -45.71 -23.69
C ILE A 960 -27.60 -44.83 -24.92
N VAL A 961 -27.02 -45.16 -26.07
CA VAL A 961 -27.23 -44.39 -27.32
C VAL A 961 -28.69 -44.48 -27.77
N ALA A 962 -29.32 -45.67 -27.75
CA ALA A 962 -30.75 -45.82 -28.05
C ALA A 962 -31.65 -45.03 -27.06
N HIS A 963 -31.30 -45.01 -25.76
CA HIS A 963 -32.00 -44.23 -24.74
C HIS A 963 -31.86 -42.72 -24.97
N SER A 964 -30.67 -42.25 -25.35
CA SER A 964 -30.41 -40.86 -25.69
C SER A 964 -31.24 -40.42 -26.90
N LEU A 965 -31.19 -41.18 -28.01
CA LEU A 965 -31.94 -40.89 -29.23
C LEU A 965 -33.47 -40.82 -28.96
N LYS A 966 -34.00 -41.74 -28.15
CA LYS A 966 -35.40 -41.72 -27.66
C LYS A 966 -35.73 -40.45 -26.87
N GLY A 967 -34.83 -40.00 -26.00
CA GLY A 967 -35.00 -38.79 -25.19
C GLY A 967 -35.03 -37.53 -26.05
N VAL A 968 -34.05 -37.37 -26.94
CA VAL A 968 -33.93 -36.18 -27.80
C VAL A 968 -35.05 -36.14 -28.85
N ALA A 969 -35.42 -37.27 -29.47
CA ALA A 969 -36.58 -37.37 -30.36
C ALA A 969 -37.88 -36.91 -29.66
N GLY A 970 -38.04 -37.23 -28.39
CA GLY A 970 -39.18 -36.76 -27.58
C GLY A 970 -39.18 -35.25 -27.31
N ASN A 971 -38.01 -34.60 -27.25
CA ASN A 971 -37.90 -33.16 -27.00
C ASN A 971 -38.12 -32.32 -28.26
N ILE A 972 -37.82 -32.84 -29.44
CA ILE A 972 -38.06 -32.14 -30.72
C ILE A 972 -39.49 -32.35 -31.28
N GLY A 973 -40.23 -33.33 -30.76
CA GLY A 973 -41.55 -33.71 -31.27
C GLY A 973 -41.55 -34.82 -32.34
N ALA A 974 -40.46 -35.59 -32.47
CA ALA A 974 -40.36 -36.71 -33.41
C ALA A 974 -40.91 -38.00 -32.79
N GLY A 975 -42.20 -38.26 -33.01
CA GLY A 975 -42.98 -39.30 -32.35
C GLY A 975 -42.65 -40.72 -32.81
N ASP A 976 -42.55 -40.94 -34.12
CA ASP A 976 -42.29 -42.24 -34.71
C ASP A 976 -40.83 -42.67 -34.46
N LEU A 977 -39.88 -41.75 -34.61
CA LEU A 977 -38.48 -41.95 -34.24
C LEU A 977 -38.32 -42.26 -32.74
N ARG A 978 -39.01 -41.52 -31.86
CA ARG A 978 -39.03 -41.81 -30.41
C ARG A 978 -39.57 -43.21 -30.13
N GLN A 979 -40.62 -43.64 -30.83
CA GLN A 979 -41.19 -44.97 -30.66
C GLN A 979 -40.30 -46.08 -31.27
N GLY A 980 -39.58 -45.77 -32.35
CA GLY A 980 -38.55 -46.63 -32.93
C GLY A 980 -37.38 -46.85 -31.95
N ALA A 981 -36.78 -45.75 -31.47
CA ALA A 981 -35.69 -45.78 -30.49
C ALA A 981 -36.09 -46.46 -29.17
N ALA A 982 -37.33 -46.29 -28.71
CA ALA A 982 -37.85 -47.01 -27.54
C ALA A 982 -37.99 -48.53 -27.75
N ARG A 983 -38.36 -48.98 -28.96
CA ARG A 983 -38.39 -50.40 -29.33
C ARG A 983 -36.96 -50.97 -29.42
N LEU A 984 -36.03 -50.22 -29.98
CA LEU A 984 -34.62 -50.58 -30.05
C LEU A 984 -34.00 -50.71 -28.65
N GLU A 985 -34.21 -49.74 -27.77
CA GLU A 985 -33.76 -49.77 -26.37
C GLU A 985 -34.29 -51.01 -25.63
N ALA A 986 -35.58 -51.32 -25.79
CA ALA A 986 -36.20 -52.49 -25.19
C ALA A 986 -35.60 -53.80 -25.71
N ALA A 987 -35.43 -53.94 -27.03
CA ALA A 987 -34.87 -55.14 -27.65
C ALA A 987 -33.40 -55.38 -27.26
N ILE A 988 -32.59 -54.32 -27.11
CA ILE A 988 -31.22 -54.41 -26.57
C ILE A 988 -31.26 -54.87 -25.09
N LYS A 989 -32.16 -54.30 -24.28
CA LYS A 989 -32.33 -54.64 -22.86
C LYS A 989 -32.82 -56.08 -22.64
N GLU A 990 -33.65 -56.61 -23.54
CA GLU A 990 -34.11 -58.00 -23.55
C GLU A 990 -33.02 -59.01 -23.96
N GLY A 991 -31.83 -58.54 -24.36
CA GLY A 991 -30.71 -59.40 -24.72
C GLY A 991 -30.87 -60.11 -26.06
N GLN A 992 -31.67 -59.55 -26.97
CA GLN A 992 -31.89 -60.13 -28.30
C GLN A 992 -30.56 -60.29 -29.08
N LEU A 993 -30.54 -61.23 -30.01
CA LEU A 993 -29.39 -61.46 -30.88
C LEU A 993 -29.27 -60.32 -31.91
N GLU A 994 -28.04 -60.01 -32.33
CA GLU A 994 -27.76 -58.92 -33.29
C GLU A 994 -28.55 -59.09 -34.61
N SER A 995 -28.69 -60.34 -35.09
CA SER A 995 -29.51 -60.69 -36.25
C SER A 995 -31.03 -60.47 -36.08
N GLN A 996 -31.51 -60.32 -34.84
CA GLN A 996 -32.89 -59.97 -34.50
C GLN A 996 -33.06 -58.45 -34.28
N LEU A 997 -31.97 -57.75 -33.92
CA LEU A 997 -31.94 -56.30 -33.75
C LEU A 997 -31.86 -55.55 -35.08
N GLU A 998 -31.16 -56.08 -36.09
CA GLU A 998 -30.91 -55.36 -37.36
C GLU A 998 -32.18 -54.86 -38.09
N PRO A 999 -33.30 -55.61 -38.17
CA PRO A 999 -34.55 -55.09 -38.74
C PRO A 999 -35.11 -53.88 -37.98
N THR A 1000 -34.85 -53.79 -36.66
CA THR A 1000 -35.26 -52.63 -35.84
C THR A 1000 -34.27 -51.49 -36.02
N LEU A 1001 -32.96 -51.76 -36.05
CA LEU A 1001 -31.91 -50.77 -36.33
C LEU A 1001 -32.16 -50.07 -37.67
N GLY A 1002 -32.34 -50.83 -38.77
CA GLY A 1002 -32.61 -50.27 -40.09
C GLY A 1002 -33.91 -49.46 -40.17
N ALA A 1003 -34.93 -49.81 -39.40
CA ALA A 1003 -36.16 -49.03 -39.31
C ALA A 1003 -35.95 -47.67 -38.63
N VAL A 1004 -35.22 -47.64 -37.50
CA VAL A 1004 -34.89 -46.40 -36.78
C VAL A 1004 -33.94 -45.53 -37.60
N GLU A 1005 -32.97 -46.15 -38.28
CA GLU A 1005 -32.05 -45.48 -39.21
C GLU A 1005 -32.79 -44.80 -40.36
N GLN A 1006 -33.75 -45.49 -40.98
CA GLN A 1006 -34.56 -44.93 -42.06
C GLN A 1006 -35.41 -43.74 -41.59
N GLN A 1007 -36.01 -43.82 -40.39
CA GLN A 1007 -36.76 -42.72 -39.77
C GLN A 1007 -35.85 -41.52 -39.49
N LEU A 1008 -34.70 -41.76 -38.86
CA LEU A 1008 -33.70 -40.76 -38.52
C LEU A 1008 -33.18 -40.04 -39.78
N GLN A 1009 -32.74 -40.79 -40.79
CA GLN A 1009 -32.25 -40.24 -42.06
C GLN A 1009 -33.33 -39.43 -42.80
N ALA A 1010 -34.58 -39.89 -42.80
CA ALA A 1010 -35.69 -39.14 -43.41
C ALA A 1010 -35.96 -37.80 -42.69
N LEU A 1011 -35.93 -37.79 -41.35
CA LEU A 1011 -36.10 -36.59 -40.55
C LEU A 1011 -34.94 -35.60 -40.76
N LEU A 1012 -33.68 -36.07 -40.73
CA LEU A 1012 -32.49 -35.26 -40.95
C LEU A 1012 -32.49 -34.59 -42.34
N GLN A 1013 -32.82 -35.34 -43.39
CA GLN A 1013 -32.97 -34.79 -44.76
C GLN A 1013 -34.13 -33.79 -44.89
N GLY A 1014 -35.15 -33.93 -44.05
CA GLY A 1014 -36.25 -32.98 -43.92
C GLY A 1014 -35.81 -31.67 -43.26
N LEU A 1015 -35.17 -31.77 -42.09
CA LEU A 1015 -34.66 -30.64 -41.33
C LEU A 1015 -33.62 -29.84 -42.14
N ALA A 1016 -32.69 -30.50 -42.82
CA ALA A 1016 -31.69 -29.86 -43.68
C ALA A 1016 -32.28 -29.06 -44.87
N LYS A 1017 -33.57 -29.26 -45.20
CA LYS A 1017 -34.31 -28.48 -46.22
C LYS A 1017 -35.23 -27.42 -45.61
N ALA A 1018 -35.66 -27.59 -44.36
CA ALA A 1018 -36.64 -26.74 -43.69
C ALA A 1018 -36.00 -25.66 -42.79
N LEU A 1019 -34.82 -25.95 -42.22
CA LEU A 1019 -34.09 -25.00 -41.39
C LEU A 1019 -33.38 -23.94 -42.27
N PRO A 1020 -33.38 -22.66 -41.87
CA PRO A 1020 -32.61 -21.63 -42.56
C PRO A 1020 -31.12 -21.96 -42.46
N LYS A 1021 -30.42 -21.98 -43.60
CA LYS A 1021 -28.96 -22.10 -43.59
C LYS A 1021 -28.37 -20.89 -42.87
N PRO A 1022 -27.37 -21.06 -41.98
CA PRO A 1022 -26.72 -19.92 -41.35
C PRO A 1022 -26.13 -19.02 -42.42
N GLU A 1023 -26.37 -17.71 -42.32
CA GLU A 1023 -25.75 -16.71 -43.18
C GLU A 1023 -24.22 -16.72 -42.95
N GLN A 1024 -23.51 -17.44 -43.81
CA GLN A 1024 -22.05 -17.36 -43.91
C GLN A 1024 -21.66 -16.04 -44.56
N SER A 1025 -21.81 -14.95 -43.82
CA SER A 1025 -21.04 -13.75 -44.08
C SER A 1025 -19.63 -13.97 -43.54
N PRO A 1026 -18.56 -13.86 -44.37
CA PRO A 1026 -17.18 -13.99 -43.91
C PRO A 1026 -16.78 -12.73 -43.13
N ALA A 1027 -17.32 -12.61 -41.91
CA ALA A 1027 -16.85 -11.64 -40.94
C ALA A 1027 -15.41 -12.00 -40.56
N GLU A 1028 -14.51 -11.02 -40.70
CA GLU A 1028 -13.10 -11.13 -40.37
C GLU A 1028 -12.96 -11.59 -38.91
N ILE A 1029 -12.27 -12.72 -38.68
CA ILE A 1029 -12.18 -13.34 -37.35
C ILE A 1029 -11.37 -12.42 -36.42
N ASP A 1030 -12.04 -11.82 -35.43
CA ASP A 1030 -11.40 -11.05 -34.36
C ASP A 1030 -10.66 -12.01 -33.40
N TRP A 1031 -9.44 -12.36 -33.78
CA TRP A 1031 -8.55 -13.23 -33.00
C TRP A 1031 -8.26 -12.69 -31.58
N PRO A 1032 -8.05 -11.38 -31.35
CA PRO A 1032 -7.98 -10.81 -30.00
C PRO A 1032 -9.22 -11.12 -29.14
N LEU A 1033 -10.43 -10.87 -29.65
CA LEU A 1033 -11.67 -11.11 -28.90
C LEU A 1033 -11.91 -12.61 -28.65
N LEU A 1034 -11.60 -13.45 -29.64
CA LEU A 1034 -11.68 -14.91 -29.50
C LEU A 1034 -10.67 -15.45 -28.48
N ARG A 1035 -9.45 -14.87 -28.44
CA ARG A 1035 -8.45 -15.21 -27.42
C ARG A 1035 -8.93 -14.81 -26.02
N GLN A 1036 -9.54 -13.63 -25.87
CA GLN A 1036 -10.13 -13.21 -24.60
C GLN A 1036 -11.23 -14.20 -24.17
N LEU A 1037 -12.16 -14.55 -25.06
CA LEU A 1037 -13.22 -15.51 -24.78
C LEU A 1037 -12.69 -16.88 -24.33
N LEU A 1038 -11.62 -17.38 -24.96
CA LEU A 1038 -10.99 -18.64 -24.57
C LEU A 1038 -10.22 -18.54 -23.23
N ASN A 1039 -9.73 -17.36 -22.87
CA ASN A 1039 -9.15 -17.12 -21.53
C ASN A 1039 -10.26 -17.12 -20.47
N GLU A 1040 -11.38 -16.41 -20.71
CA GLU A 1040 -12.56 -16.40 -19.83
C GLU A 1040 -13.11 -17.82 -19.64
N LEU A 1041 -13.29 -18.59 -20.73
CA LEU A 1041 -13.76 -19.97 -20.66
C LEU A 1041 -12.75 -20.89 -19.94
N GLU A 1042 -11.45 -20.74 -20.15
CA GLU A 1042 -10.44 -21.53 -19.42
C GLU A 1042 -10.51 -21.29 -17.90
N GLU A 1043 -10.72 -20.06 -17.46
CA GLU A 1043 -10.87 -19.75 -16.02
C GLU A 1043 -12.18 -20.31 -15.45
N LEU A 1044 -13.31 -20.11 -16.16
CA LEU A 1044 -14.62 -20.62 -15.73
C LEU A 1044 -14.65 -22.16 -15.68
N LEU A 1045 -14.06 -22.83 -16.67
CA LEU A 1045 -13.96 -24.30 -16.74
C LEU A 1045 -13.03 -24.86 -15.65
N ARG A 1046 -11.90 -24.21 -15.36
CA ARG A 1046 -11.03 -24.58 -14.21
C ARG A 1046 -11.74 -24.51 -12.87
N MET A 1047 -12.68 -23.57 -12.72
CA MET A 1047 -13.48 -23.41 -11.50
C MET A 1047 -14.74 -24.28 -11.48
N ALA A 1048 -14.97 -25.10 -12.52
CA ALA A 1048 -16.21 -25.84 -12.75
C ALA A 1048 -17.47 -24.97 -12.60
N ASP A 1049 -17.39 -23.71 -13.05
CA ASP A 1049 -18.47 -22.75 -12.90
C ASP A 1049 -19.56 -22.98 -13.96
N LEU A 1050 -20.83 -22.98 -13.54
CA LEU A 1050 -21.98 -23.12 -14.45
C LEU A 1050 -22.07 -21.95 -15.44
N GLU A 1051 -21.42 -20.83 -15.12
CA GLU A 1051 -21.24 -19.72 -16.05
C GLU A 1051 -20.42 -20.11 -17.29
N ALA A 1052 -19.55 -21.14 -17.23
CA ALA A 1052 -18.87 -21.69 -18.41
C ALA A 1052 -19.87 -22.24 -19.44
N TYR A 1053 -20.91 -22.94 -18.97
CA TYR A 1053 -21.99 -23.45 -19.83
C TYR A 1053 -22.74 -22.30 -20.49
N ARG A 1054 -23.13 -21.27 -19.73
CA ARG A 1054 -23.83 -20.09 -20.27
C ARG A 1054 -22.97 -19.35 -21.30
N ARG A 1055 -21.71 -19.05 -20.95
CA ARG A 1055 -20.78 -18.29 -21.80
C ARG A 1055 -20.39 -19.05 -23.07
N GLY A 1056 -20.16 -20.36 -22.96
CA GLY A 1056 -19.80 -21.23 -24.08
C GLY A 1056 -20.95 -21.42 -25.07
N THR A 1057 -22.18 -21.66 -24.58
CA THR A 1057 -23.37 -21.74 -25.43
C THR A 1057 -23.73 -20.40 -26.08
N GLU A 1058 -23.64 -19.29 -25.36
CA GLU A 1058 -23.89 -17.94 -25.91
C GLU A 1058 -22.91 -17.54 -27.03
N GLN A 1059 -21.69 -18.09 -27.03
CA GLN A 1059 -20.67 -17.81 -28.05
C GLN A 1059 -20.40 -19.00 -28.99
N ALA A 1060 -21.22 -20.05 -28.93
CA ALA A 1060 -21.06 -21.29 -29.69
C ALA A 1060 -20.83 -21.04 -31.19
N GLY A 1061 -21.64 -20.18 -31.81
CA GLY A 1061 -21.51 -19.83 -33.23
C GLY A 1061 -20.14 -19.23 -33.60
N LYS A 1062 -19.53 -18.44 -32.71
CA LYS A 1062 -18.18 -17.88 -32.95
C LYS A 1062 -17.08 -18.92 -32.73
N LEU A 1063 -17.20 -19.75 -31.69
CA LEU A 1063 -16.25 -20.82 -31.40
C LEU A 1063 -16.19 -21.82 -32.56
N ARG A 1064 -17.37 -22.29 -33.04
CA ARG A 1064 -17.49 -23.20 -34.19
C ARG A 1064 -16.99 -22.55 -35.49
N ALA A 1065 -17.39 -21.30 -35.79
CA ALA A 1065 -16.97 -20.61 -37.01
C ALA A 1065 -15.46 -20.33 -37.08
N ALA A 1066 -14.79 -20.07 -35.95
CA ALA A 1066 -13.37 -19.71 -35.94
C ALA A 1066 -12.42 -20.88 -35.66
N LEU A 1067 -12.85 -21.92 -34.94
CA LEU A 1067 -12.03 -23.08 -34.57
C LEU A 1067 -12.39 -24.35 -35.36
N GLY A 1068 -13.49 -24.33 -36.13
CA GLY A 1068 -13.97 -25.47 -36.91
C GLY A 1068 -14.25 -26.70 -36.02
N PRO A 1069 -13.78 -27.91 -36.40
CA PRO A 1069 -14.01 -29.13 -35.63
C PRO A 1069 -13.52 -29.10 -34.17
N VAL A 1070 -12.54 -28.23 -33.84
CA VAL A 1070 -12.08 -28.02 -32.47
C VAL A 1070 -13.11 -27.19 -31.68
N GLY A 1071 -13.76 -26.23 -32.34
CA GLY A 1071 -14.85 -25.44 -31.76
C GLY A 1071 -16.14 -26.24 -31.59
N ASP A 1072 -16.46 -27.11 -32.55
CA ASP A 1072 -17.60 -28.03 -32.45
C ASP A 1072 -17.43 -28.97 -31.24
N ARG A 1073 -16.23 -29.55 -31.07
CA ARG A 1073 -15.90 -30.42 -29.94
C ARG A 1073 -15.93 -29.66 -28.61
N LEU A 1074 -15.28 -28.49 -28.54
CA LEU A 1074 -15.25 -27.63 -27.35
C LEU A 1074 -16.66 -27.26 -26.87
N VAL A 1075 -17.54 -26.86 -27.80
CA VAL A 1075 -18.91 -26.49 -27.45
C VAL A 1075 -19.71 -27.72 -27.00
N GLY A 1076 -19.55 -28.88 -27.66
CA GLY A 1076 -20.18 -30.13 -27.23
C GLY A 1076 -19.74 -30.61 -25.85
N GLU A 1077 -18.45 -30.46 -25.52
CA GLU A 1077 -17.88 -30.78 -24.20
C GLU A 1077 -18.43 -29.82 -23.12
N ILE A 1078 -18.49 -28.51 -23.40
CA ILE A 1078 -19.11 -27.53 -22.51
C ILE A 1078 -20.61 -27.83 -22.30
N GLU A 1079 -21.36 -28.13 -23.36
CA GLU A 1079 -22.79 -28.47 -23.30
C GLU A 1079 -23.06 -29.77 -22.53
N ALA A 1080 -22.13 -30.72 -22.57
CA ALA A 1080 -22.17 -31.98 -21.82
C ALA A 1080 -21.68 -31.86 -20.37
N PHE A 1081 -21.24 -30.67 -19.92
CA PHE A 1081 -20.56 -30.43 -18.64
C PHE A 1081 -19.23 -31.21 -18.47
N ALA A 1082 -18.63 -31.63 -19.58
CA ALA A 1082 -17.31 -32.27 -19.67
C ALA A 1082 -16.21 -31.19 -19.59
N PHE A 1083 -16.12 -30.51 -18.45
CA PHE A 1083 -15.26 -29.34 -18.27
C PHE A 1083 -13.75 -29.63 -18.35
N PRO A 1084 -13.22 -30.76 -17.83
CA PRO A 1084 -11.81 -31.15 -18.05
C PRO A 1084 -11.48 -31.32 -19.53
N GLU A 1085 -12.33 -32.02 -20.28
CA GLU A 1085 -12.18 -32.30 -21.71
C GLU A 1085 -12.24 -30.99 -22.52
N ALA A 1086 -13.21 -30.13 -22.21
CA ALA A 1086 -13.28 -28.77 -22.78
C ALA A 1086 -12.00 -27.97 -22.53
N LEU A 1087 -11.36 -28.12 -21.35
CA LEU A 1087 -10.10 -27.45 -21.04
C LEU A 1087 -8.94 -27.97 -21.91
N GLU A 1088 -8.87 -29.29 -22.15
CA GLU A 1088 -7.91 -29.88 -23.08
C GLU A 1088 -8.15 -29.41 -24.51
N THR A 1089 -9.40 -29.30 -24.96
CA THR A 1089 -9.75 -28.78 -26.28
C THR A 1089 -9.43 -27.29 -26.44
N ILE A 1090 -9.50 -26.46 -25.38
CA ILE A 1090 -8.95 -25.09 -25.40
C ILE A 1090 -7.42 -25.11 -25.57
N ILE A 1091 -6.72 -26.02 -24.90
CA ILE A 1091 -5.26 -26.18 -25.03
C ILE A 1091 -4.89 -26.67 -26.44
N GLU A 1092 -5.68 -27.59 -27.04
CA GLU A 1092 -5.56 -28.01 -28.43
C GLU A 1092 -5.76 -26.82 -29.38
N ALA A 1093 -6.84 -26.03 -29.20
CA ALA A 1093 -7.11 -24.84 -30.00
C ALA A 1093 -5.94 -23.85 -29.99
N ARG A 1094 -5.32 -23.59 -28.83
CA ARG A 1094 -4.14 -22.70 -28.74
C ARG A 1094 -2.86 -23.25 -29.35
N ARG A 1095 -2.74 -24.58 -29.52
CA ARG A 1095 -1.63 -25.22 -30.24
C ARG A 1095 -1.87 -25.20 -31.76
N THR A 1096 -3.11 -25.44 -32.18
CA THR A 1096 -3.55 -25.51 -33.58
C THR A 1096 -3.62 -24.13 -34.24
N PHE A 1097 -3.99 -23.08 -33.48
CA PHE A 1097 -4.10 -21.71 -33.97
C PHE A 1097 -3.09 -20.79 -33.25
N PRO A 1098 -1.93 -20.47 -33.86
CA PRO A 1098 -0.90 -19.63 -33.23
C PRO A 1098 -1.37 -18.22 -32.86
N THR A 1099 -2.42 -17.72 -33.52
CA THR A 1099 -3.12 -16.47 -33.21
C THR A 1099 -3.87 -16.50 -31.87
N LEU A 1100 -4.05 -17.67 -31.25
CA LEU A 1100 -4.68 -17.85 -29.93
C LEU A 1100 -3.67 -18.16 -28.82
N ALA A 1101 -2.38 -18.36 -29.15
CA ALA A 1101 -1.34 -18.51 -28.15
C ALA A 1101 -1.18 -17.23 -27.32
N ASN A 1102 -1.17 -17.36 -25.98
CA ASN A 1102 -0.90 -16.23 -25.09
C ASN A 1102 0.40 -15.52 -25.49
N PRO A 1103 0.43 -14.18 -25.49
CA PRO A 1103 1.60 -13.46 -25.95
C PRO A 1103 2.77 -13.81 -25.02
N ARG A 1104 3.90 -14.24 -25.59
CA ARG A 1104 5.14 -14.32 -24.80
C ARG A 1104 5.37 -12.95 -24.16
N PRO A 1105 5.75 -12.86 -22.88
CA PRO A 1105 6.12 -11.58 -22.27
C PRO A 1105 7.18 -10.94 -23.15
N ALA A 1106 6.91 -9.72 -23.61
CA ALA A 1106 7.79 -9.06 -24.57
C ALA A 1106 9.18 -8.88 -23.94
N PRO A 1107 10.27 -9.29 -24.62
CA PRO A 1107 11.58 -8.79 -24.24
C PRO A 1107 11.54 -7.26 -24.39
N ALA A 1108 12.04 -6.53 -23.39
CA ALA A 1108 12.00 -5.08 -23.38
C ALA A 1108 12.52 -4.50 -24.70
N SER A 1109 11.66 -3.77 -25.42
CA SER A 1109 11.90 -3.40 -26.80
C SER A 1109 12.98 -2.32 -26.93
N GLY A 1110 14.19 -2.80 -27.20
CA GLY A 1110 15.32 -2.18 -27.89
C GLY A 1110 15.33 -0.67 -28.14
N ALA A 1111 16.43 -0.04 -27.72
CA ALA A 1111 16.99 1.08 -28.47
C ALA A 1111 17.29 0.61 -29.91
N VAL A 1112 16.70 1.29 -30.90
CA VAL A 1112 16.97 1.04 -32.32
C VAL A 1112 18.33 1.62 -32.67
N ASN A 1113 19.27 0.75 -33.05
CA ASN A 1113 20.55 1.17 -33.64
C ASN A 1113 20.51 0.87 -35.14
N SER A 1114 20.16 1.87 -35.94
CA SER A 1114 20.09 1.80 -37.40
C SER A 1114 21.44 2.13 -38.03
N ALA A 1115 22.24 1.13 -38.38
CA ALA A 1115 23.49 1.33 -39.13
C ALA A 1115 23.91 0.10 -39.96
N GLN A 1116 23.42 -0.01 -41.20
CA GLN A 1116 24.13 -0.70 -42.28
C GLN A 1116 23.91 -0.01 -43.63
N SER A 1117 24.87 0.82 -44.03
CA SER A 1117 25.56 0.75 -45.32
C SER A 1117 26.60 1.89 -45.42
N LEU A 1118 27.59 1.74 -46.32
CA LEU A 1118 28.78 2.59 -46.47
C LEU A 1118 29.77 2.45 -45.27
N GLY A 1119 31.03 2.01 -45.42
CA GLY A 1119 31.81 1.70 -46.62
C GLY A 1119 32.86 2.79 -46.88
N GLY A 1120 34.15 2.46 -46.67
CA GLY A 1120 35.29 3.30 -47.04
C GLY A 1120 36.34 3.48 -45.94
N THR A 1121 37.57 3.03 -46.26
CA THR A 1121 38.89 3.36 -45.66
C THR A 1121 39.09 3.16 -44.16
#